data_AF-A0A1G5RB70-F1
#
_entry.id   AF-A0A1G5RB70-F1
#
_cell.length_a   1.000
_cell.length_b   1.000
_cell.length_c   1.000
_cell.angle_alpha   90.00
_cell.angle_beta   90.00
_cell.angle_gamma   90.00
#
_symmetry.space_group_name_H-M   'P 1'
#
loop_
_entity.id
_entity.type
_entity.pdbx_description
1 polymer ?
#
loop_
_entity_poly.entity_id
_entity_poly.type
_entity_poly.pdbx_seq_one_letter_code
_entity_poly.pdbx_strand_id
1 'polypeptide(L)'
;MPNNSYQSLLASAQATLKEMKHKPNTEALIQTIKQGFSKNNHKWTPELINKQKMLEHALEKNAYIRYSNDLPVGASGLNEGEQRSFVNYIKALAGRTTKVDILVQGNEKAALSSQTDAILGSADAFRVLPKDFKQRHSARTNIGARLTINVDKAHFNSLANALTQLFNDDNRGWLEQAKIMGPKNLGNRTDQAVIYLSSAGVEHAHAIGNKLNKLLPATAFIEHTPTGMYRVGKGIAYSETVEGESSSHGQSRARLIAAASTESLLTNTPIEKTLSRTLQKRGYDIHNPALLAQAVRDRDLKGRLMSMIGGAEHRQGSTDIQQFAIDPVLFARSNTISAETLVRAGRLPAEGHAQLVKVKAGLYELEYAAQSTNDIAKGNVDSVPAYFLGYNGSNQANTIPAYVDIPKHAVPGSFLFTGTLSGCSLVVTNLDADTYRVYHDSRVNSSLLYDNVVMAVDYKDYQIAGTTKGFAAAYMQYVNGEWQLAFQRQEYQQDGQTLWPKSRNSEEPISIQTANSQVAERNQAQFATYRERIHQQLKKIATQFGVPVEGVSDGVYKEGEFSPHHPAITAWIELHDKVQAKIIADTQQLVDKRNGLYKARSDTSENFQPALIDQQIKQINITLEYYKARYDSVLDEALSVEQSWLWQQIKSKSGVDAVVRIDDTSILSSSKEHTSNMGERYAIVEAYQRNRLDAEFTDGLRNFQDISIPGFDNRMSALEMKRLFLDGQLTPKQRGALSSRITETSRAEYIDKILKQTSVFSEDFHRAGSNFDRLAPQDFYLSLVGDVSGGRCYPLVRAMAVALANSGEAGINSLVEKLYLSGAMASFADIGGASEHLPQIRQVSEAALVPSLS
;
A
#
# COMPACT_ATOMS: atom_id res chain seq x y z
N MET A 1 -8.55 1.36 29.70
CA MET A 1 -9.43 1.13 28.54
C MET A 1 -9.00 -0.16 27.85
N PRO A 2 -9.89 -0.92 27.20
CA PRO A 2 -9.50 -2.14 26.51
C PRO A 2 -8.42 -1.83 25.46
N ASN A 3 -7.35 -2.64 25.43
CA ASN A 3 -6.25 -2.56 24.46
C ASN A 3 -6.67 -2.87 23.00
N ASN A 4 -7.96 -2.80 22.68
CA ASN A 4 -8.52 -3.31 21.43
C ASN A 4 -9.00 -2.16 20.53
N SER A 5 -8.19 -1.82 19.54
CA SER A 5 -8.49 -0.81 18.51
C SER A 5 -9.75 -1.13 17.71
N TYR A 6 -10.13 -2.42 17.60
CA TYR A 6 -11.38 -2.84 16.97
C TYR A 6 -12.59 -2.40 17.78
N GLN A 7 -12.55 -2.58 19.10
CA GLN A 7 -13.68 -2.22 19.96
C GLN A 7 -13.93 -0.70 19.97
N SER A 8 -12.88 0.11 19.97
CA SER A 8 -13.04 1.57 19.88
C SER A 8 -13.59 2.00 18.51
N LEU A 9 -13.10 1.40 17.42
CA LEU A 9 -13.61 1.66 16.07
C LEU A 9 -15.07 1.21 15.91
N LEU A 10 -15.42 0.04 16.42
CA LEU A 10 -16.78 -0.50 16.39
C LEU A 10 -17.75 0.37 17.20
N ALA A 11 -17.36 0.81 18.39
CA ALA A 11 -18.18 1.72 19.19
C ALA A 11 -18.45 3.04 18.45
N SER A 12 -17.44 3.59 17.77
CA SER A 12 -17.60 4.79 16.93
C SER A 12 -18.50 4.53 15.72
N ALA A 13 -18.40 3.35 15.09
CA ALA A 13 -19.26 2.95 13.99
C ALA A 13 -20.72 2.81 14.42
N GLN A 14 -20.98 2.12 15.54
CA GLN A 14 -22.31 1.97 16.14
C GLN A 14 -22.92 3.33 16.50
N ALA A 15 -22.12 4.23 17.08
CA ALA A 15 -22.59 5.58 17.42
C ALA A 15 -22.91 6.41 16.18
N THR A 16 -22.07 6.34 15.14
CA THR A 16 -22.29 6.99 13.84
C THR A 16 -23.58 6.48 13.20
N LEU A 17 -23.77 5.16 13.14
CA LEU A 17 -24.95 4.53 12.57
C LEU A 17 -26.22 4.90 13.34
N LYS A 18 -26.15 4.88 14.68
CA LYS A 18 -27.26 5.30 15.54
C LYS A 18 -27.65 6.75 15.26
N GLU A 19 -26.70 7.69 15.24
CA GLU A 19 -27.02 9.11 15.01
C GLU A 19 -27.58 9.34 13.60
N MET A 20 -26.93 8.78 12.58
CA MET A 20 -27.28 9.03 11.19
C MET A 20 -28.62 8.41 10.80
N LYS A 21 -29.01 7.29 11.43
CA LYS A 21 -30.33 6.69 11.25
C LYS A 21 -31.47 7.62 11.69
N HIS A 22 -31.26 8.51 12.67
CA HIS A 22 -32.30 9.41 13.15
C HIS A 22 -32.36 10.75 12.39
N LYS A 23 -31.49 10.98 11.39
CA LYS A 23 -31.51 12.22 10.59
C LYS A 23 -32.49 12.10 9.43
N PRO A 24 -33.50 12.99 9.32
CA PRO A 24 -34.55 12.89 8.28
C PRO A 24 -34.01 12.81 6.85
N ASN A 25 -33.00 13.62 6.52
CA ASN A 25 -32.39 13.62 5.19
C ASN A 25 -31.67 12.31 4.87
N THR A 26 -31.04 11.70 5.88
CA THR A 26 -30.33 10.42 5.74
C THR A 26 -31.32 9.27 5.58
N GLU A 27 -32.38 9.24 6.40
CA GLU A 27 -33.47 8.27 6.29
C GLU A 27 -34.12 8.33 4.89
N ALA A 28 -34.48 9.53 4.41
CA ALA A 28 -35.05 9.72 3.08
C ALA A 28 -34.11 9.23 1.96
N LEU A 29 -32.80 9.47 2.09
CA LEU A 29 -31.80 9.01 1.14
C LEU A 29 -31.69 7.47 1.12
N ILE A 30 -31.67 6.83 2.30
CA ILE A 30 -31.66 5.36 2.43
C ILE A 30 -32.88 4.75 1.77
N GLN A 31 -34.08 5.28 2.06
CA GLN A 31 -35.33 4.79 1.47
C GLN A 31 -35.34 4.95 -0.05
N THR A 32 -34.87 6.10 -0.55
CA THR A 32 -34.75 6.36 -1.99
C THR A 32 -33.84 5.34 -2.67
N ILE A 33 -32.69 5.03 -2.07
CA ILE A 33 -31.75 4.04 -2.61
C ILE A 33 -32.37 2.64 -2.61
N LYS A 34 -32.95 2.20 -1.47
CA LYS A 34 -33.57 0.88 -1.35
C LYS A 34 -34.73 0.67 -2.34
N GLN A 35 -35.62 1.65 -2.44
CA GLN A 35 -36.75 1.61 -3.38
C GLN A 35 -36.27 1.62 -4.84
N GLY A 36 -35.31 2.48 -5.17
CA GLY A 36 -34.76 2.56 -6.52
C GLY A 36 -34.02 1.27 -6.92
N PHE A 37 -33.29 0.65 -6.00
CA PHE A 37 -32.63 -0.64 -6.25
C PHE A 37 -33.65 -1.76 -6.49
N SER A 38 -34.69 -1.84 -5.66
CA SER A 38 -35.78 -2.83 -5.83
C SER A 38 -36.54 -2.63 -7.16
N LYS A 39 -36.89 -1.39 -7.51
CA LYS A 39 -37.59 -1.06 -8.76
C LYS A 39 -36.77 -1.34 -10.02
N ASN A 40 -35.45 -1.35 -9.93
CA ASN A 40 -34.54 -1.59 -11.06
C ASN A 40 -34.03 -3.04 -11.11
N ASN A 41 -34.87 -4.02 -10.77
CA ASN A 41 -34.52 -5.44 -10.76
C ASN A 41 -33.24 -5.75 -9.95
N HIS A 42 -33.05 -5.06 -8.82
CA HIS A 42 -31.87 -5.24 -7.96
C HIS A 42 -30.54 -4.91 -8.68
N LYS A 43 -30.56 -3.92 -9.58
CA LYS A 43 -29.37 -3.41 -10.28
C LYS A 43 -29.07 -1.97 -9.86
N TRP A 44 -27.78 -1.67 -9.79
CA TRP A 44 -27.28 -0.32 -9.55
C TRP A 44 -27.34 0.51 -10.84
N THR A 45 -27.94 1.69 -10.74
CA THR A 45 -27.91 2.71 -11.81
C THR A 45 -26.92 3.82 -11.44
N PRO A 46 -26.42 4.62 -12.40
CA PRO A 46 -25.54 5.75 -12.10
C PRO A 46 -26.14 6.73 -11.08
N GLU A 47 -27.46 6.95 -11.12
CA GLU A 47 -28.15 7.80 -10.14
C GLU A 47 -28.10 7.20 -8.73
N LEU A 48 -28.37 5.90 -8.59
CA LEU A 48 -28.32 5.22 -7.29
C LEU A 48 -26.91 5.16 -6.73
N ILE A 49 -25.90 4.98 -7.57
CA ILE A 49 -24.48 5.04 -7.18
C ILE A 49 -24.13 6.44 -6.66
N ASN A 50 -24.60 7.50 -7.32
CA ASN A 50 -24.37 8.87 -6.82
C ASN A 50 -25.06 9.11 -5.47
N LYS A 51 -26.30 8.64 -5.29
CA LYS A 51 -27.00 8.73 -3.99
C LYS A 51 -26.29 7.92 -2.90
N GLN A 52 -25.76 6.74 -3.23
CA GLN A 52 -24.94 5.94 -2.31
C GLN A 52 -23.68 6.71 -1.90
N LYS A 53 -22.96 7.33 -2.83
CA LYS A 53 -21.79 8.18 -2.53
C LYS A 53 -22.14 9.36 -1.62
N MET A 54 -23.30 9.99 -1.83
CA MET A 54 -23.79 11.05 -0.94
C MET A 54 -24.04 10.54 0.49
N LEU A 55 -24.64 9.35 0.63
CA LEU A 55 -24.87 8.69 1.91
C LEU A 55 -23.54 8.39 2.62
N GLU A 56 -22.60 7.78 1.89
CA GLU A 56 -21.27 7.45 2.40
C GLU A 56 -20.51 8.71 2.85
N HIS A 57 -20.55 9.79 2.06
CA HIS A 57 -19.92 11.05 2.44
C HIS A 57 -20.53 11.70 3.70
N ALA A 58 -21.86 11.62 3.85
CA ALA A 58 -22.53 12.11 5.06
C ALA A 58 -22.11 11.32 6.31
N LEU A 59 -21.99 10.00 6.20
CA LEU A 59 -21.49 9.12 7.25
C LEU A 59 -20.01 9.40 7.57
N GLU A 60 -19.16 9.56 6.55
CA GLU A 60 -17.74 9.89 6.69
C GLU A 60 -17.56 11.19 7.47
N LYS A 61 -18.31 12.24 7.11
CA LYS A 61 -18.27 13.53 7.82
C LYS A 61 -18.67 13.39 9.29
N ASN A 62 -19.71 12.61 9.59
CA ASN A 62 -20.14 12.39 10.98
C ASN A 62 -19.10 11.62 11.80
N ALA A 63 -18.59 10.52 11.24
CA ALA A 63 -17.55 9.70 11.88
C ALA A 63 -16.26 10.52 12.12
N TYR A 64 -15.87 11.38 11.16
CA TYR A 64 -14.72 12.26 11.31
C TYR A 64 -14.92 13.31 12.40
N ILE A 65 -16.09 13.94 12.50
CA ILE A 65 -16.41 14.89 13.57
C ILE A 65 -16.32 14.21 14.94
N ARG A 66 -16.82 12.98 15.06
CA ARG A 66 -16.70 12.19 16.30
C ARG A 66 -15.25 11.96 16.68
N TYR A 67 -14.42 11.55 15.71
CA TYR A 67 -12.98 11.42 15.91
C TYR A 67 -12.35 12.75 16.35
N SER A 68 -12.63 13.87 15.67
CA SER A 68 -12.01 15.16 15.98
C SER A 68 -12.42 15.73 17.34
N ASN A 69 -13.57 15.30 17.86
CA ASN A 69 -14.09 15.70 19.17
C ASN A 69 -13.65 14.75 20.30
N ASP A 70 -12.97 13.65 19.97
CA ASP A 70 -12.35 12.73 20.93
C ASP A 70 -11.06 13.38 21.46
N LEU A 71 -11.20 14.27 22.45
CA LEU A 71 -10.09 15.04 23.02
C LEU A 71 -9.48 14.32 24.24
N PRO A 72 -8.16 14.45 24.49
CA PRO A 72 -7.54 13.90 25.68
C PRO A 72 -8.12 14.52 26.96
N VAL A 73 -8.62 13.68 27.87
CA VAL A 73 -9.17 14.15 29.15
C VAL A 73 -8.06 14.80 29.97
N GLY A 74 -8.30 16.04 30.40
CA GLY A 74 -7.33 16.83 31.17
C GLY A 74 -6.31 17.60 30.33
N ALA A 75 -6.34 17.51 28.99
CA ALA A 75 -5.57 18.42 28.15
C ALA A 75 -6.09 19.85 28.26
N SER A 76 -5.17 20.82 28.26
CA SER A 76 -5.47 22.25 28.31
C SER A 76 -4.68 22.98 27.23
N GLY A 77 -5.35 23.91 26.54
CA GLY A 77 -4.71 24.78 25.57
C GLY A 77 -3.79 25.83 26.18
N LEU A 78 -3.01 26.48 25.32
CA LEU A 78 -2.15 27.60 25.69
C LEU A 78 -2.94 28.92 25.64
N ASN A 79 -2.78 29.78 26.66
CA ASN A 79 -3.24 31.17 26.60
C ASN A 79 -2.32 32.01 25.68
N GLU A 80 -2.73 33.24 25.34
CA GLU A 80 -1.97 34.08 24.38
C GLU A 80 -0.51 34.35 24.80
N GLY A 81 -0.24 34.49 26.09
CA GLY A 81 1.12 34.64 26.62
C GLY A 81 1.95 33.37 26.43
N GLU A 82 1.37 32.22 26.78
CA GLU A 82 1.97 30.89 26.60
C GLU A 82 2.20 30.57 25.11
N GLN A 83 1.28 30.95 24.23
CA GLN A 83 1.40 30.78 22.77
C GLN A 83 2.61 31.53 22.21
N ARG A 84 2.79 32.81 22.60
CA ARG A 84 3.97 33.60 22.20
C ARG A 84 5.26 32.99 22.73
N SER A 85 5.26 32.56 23.99
CA SER A 85 6.41 31.87 24.60
C SER A 85 6.77 30.58 23.88
N PHE A 86 5.77 29.79 23.46
CA PHE A 86 5.98 28.58 22.67
C PHE A 86 6.58 28.88 21.29
N VAL A 87 6.09 29.90 20.58
CA VAL A 87 6.66 30.32 19.29
C VAL A 87 8.12 30.74 19.44
N ASN A 88 8.44 31.54 20.47
CA ASN A 88 9.82 31.94 20.76
C ASN A 88 10.72 30.73 21.07
N TYR A 89 10.19 29.75 21.81
CA TYR A 89 10.90 28.51 22.07
C TYR A 89 11.19 27.73 20.79
N ILE A 90 10.21 27.59 19.90
CA ILE A 90 10.37 26.89 18.61
C ILE A 90 11.42 27.57 17.72
N LYS A 91 11.45 28.92 17.68
CA LYS A 91 12.51 29.67 16.99
C LYS A 91 13.90 29.36 17.55
N ALA A 92 14.06 29.42 18.87
CA ALA A 92 15.33 29.14 19.53
C ALA A 92 15.77 27.68 19.33
N LEU A 93 14.82 26.73 19.39
CA LEU A 93 15.06 25.32 19.15
C LEU A 93 15.54 25.06 17.71
N ALA A 94 14.91 25.70 16.73
CA ALA A 94 15.33 25.61 15.33
C ALA A 94 16.74 26.14 15.10
N GLY A 95 17.13 27.22 15.79
CA GLY A 95 18.46 27.80 15.69
C GLY A 95 19.59 26.92 16.25
N ARG A 96 19.30 26.07 17.25
CA ARG A 96 20.31 25.23 17.92
C ARG A 96 20.38 23.79 17.42
N THR A 97 19.39 23.33 16.66
CA THR A 97 19.35 21.94 16.19
C THR A 97 20.15 21.73 14.91
N THR A 98 21.04 20.74 14.91
CA THR A 98 21.97 20.48 13.81
C THR A 98 21.52 19.37 12.88
N LYS A 99 20.66 18.45 13.34
CA LYS A 99 20.26 17.26 12.58
C LYS A 99 18.92 17.39 11.84
N VAL A 100 18.09 18.36 12.23
CA VAL A 100 16.73 18.52 11.70
C VAL A 100 16.42 19.96 11.31
N ASP A 101 15.52 20.14 10.36
CA ASP A 101 14.82 21.39 10.10
C ASP A 101 13.50 21.40 10.85
N ILE A 102 13.14 22.55 11.44
CA ILE A 102 11.79 22.81 11.92
C ILE A 102 11.14 23.77 10.92
N LEU A 103 9.97 23.42 10.39
CA LEU A 103 9.27 24.18 9.34
C LEU A 103 7.79 24.34 9.66
N VAL A 104 7.15 25.37 9.13
CA VAL A 104 5.70 25.57 9.26
C VAL A 104 4.97 24.64 8.29
N GLN A 105 3.98 23.88 8.78
CA GLN A 105 3.16 23.02 7.92
C GLN A 105 2.41 23.87 6.88
N GLY A 106 2.52 23.50 5.60
CA GLY A 106 1.95 24.26 4.49
C GLY A 106 2.83 25.41 3.99
N ASN A 107 3.98 25.68 4.63
CA ASN A 107 4.98 26.64 4.18
C ASN A 107 6.41 26.08 4.33
N GLU A 108 6.62 24.82 3.93
CA GLU A 108 7.88 24.10 4.10
C GLU A 108 9.03 24.61 3.19
N LYS A 109 8.76 25.52 2.25
CA LYS A 109 9.76 26.10 1.35
C LYS A 109 10.57 27.24 1.98
N ALA A 110 10.07 27.83 3.05
CA ALA A 110 10.71 28.96 3.72
C ALA A 110 11.25 28.54 5.09
N ALA A 111 12.47 28.97 5.40
CA ALA A 111 13.10 28.68 6.68
C ALA A 111 12.27 29.27 7.84
N LEU A 112 12.22 28.59 8.98
CA LEU A 112 11.49 29.10 10.15
C LEU A 112 11.96 30.49 10.58
N SER A 113 13.26 30.77 10.44
CA SER A 113 13.87 32.07 10.78
C SER A 113 13.38 33.22 9.91
N SER A 114 12.87 32.96 8.70
CA SER A 114 12.33 33.98 7.80
C SER A 114 10.81 34.17 7.96
N GLN A 115 10.16 33.42 8.85
CA GLN A 115 8.72 33.53 9.08
C GLN A 115 8.39 34.66 10.06
N THR A 116 7.30 35.38 9.78
CA THR A 116 6.79 36.42 10.69
C THR A 116 6.13 35.79 11.93
N ASP A 117 6.08 36.53 13.04
CA ASP A 117 5.38 36.07 14.25
C ASP A 117 3.89 35.80 14.02
N ALA A 118 3.27 36.51 13.09
CA ALA A 118 1.88 36.27 12.70
C ALA A 118 1.70 34.88 12.07
N ILE A 119 2.59 34.47 11.14
CA ILE A 119 2.55 33.14 10.51
C ILE A 119 2.83 32.05 11.55
N LEU A 120 3.81 32.27 12.43
CA LEU A 120 4.16 31.29 13.46
C LEU A 120 3.06 31.15 14.53
N GLY A 121 2.40 32.25 14.89
CA GLY A 121 1.27 32.27 15.81
C GLY A 121 -0.03 31.68 15.24
N SER A 122 -0.17 31.63 13.91
CA SER A 122 -1.32 31.02 13.23
C SER A 122 -1.02 29.64 12.63
N ALA A 123 0.22 29.15 12.75
CA ALA A 123 0.63 27.86 12.23
C ALA A 123 -0.29 26.73 12.71
N ASP A 124 -0.71 25.86 11.80
CA ASP A 124 -1.49 24.67 12.16
C ASP A 124 -0.63 23.67 12.93
N ALA A 125 0.61 23.48 12.47
CA ALA A 125 1.62 22.62 13.06
C ALA A 125 3.03 23.04 12.62
N PHE A 126 4.03 22.62 13.39
CA PHE A 126 5.45 22.68 13.03
C PHE A 126 5.94 21.27 12.69
N ARG A 127 6.49 21.08 11.50
CA ARG A 127 7.13 19.83 11.07
C ARG A 127 8.59 19.81 11.50
N VAL A 128 9.06 18.65 11.95
CA VAL A 128 10.44 18.33 12.24
C VAL A 128 10.91 17.32 11.20
N LEU A 129 11.84 17.72 10.34
CA LEU A 129 12.33 16.94 9.19
C LEU A 129 13.84 16.73 9.32
N PRO A 130 14.39 15.57 8.92
CA PRO A 130 15.84 15.40 8.90
C PRO A 130 16.49 16.35 7.87
N LYS A 131 17.64 16.93 8.21
CA LYS A 131 18.45 17.75 7.26
C LYS A 131 19.14 16.89 6.20
N ASP A 132 19.44 15.64 6.54
CA ASP A 132 19.99 14.67 5.60
C ASP A 132 18.97 14.44 4.46
N PHE A 133 19.32 14.89 3.26
CA PHE A 133 18.47 14.79 2.07
C PHE A 133 18.10 13.35 1.76
N LYS A 134 19.04 12.41 1.90
CA LYS A 134 18.83 10.98 1.65
C LYS A 134 17.87 10.39 2.67
N GLN A 135 17.94 10.82 3.93
CA GLN A 135 16.97 10.39 4.96
C GLN A 135 15.60 11.06 4.79
N ARG A 136 15.57 12.31 4.32
CA ARG A 136 14.34 13.06 4.07
C ARG A 136 13.53 12.52 2.88
N HIS A 137 14.22 11.88 1.93
CA HIS A 137 13.65 11.39 0.67
C HIS A 137 13.91 9.89 0.41
N SER A 138 14.43 9.16 1.41
CA SER A 138 14.58 7.70 1.30
C SER A 138 13.23 7.08 0.96
N ALA A 139 13.23 6.13 0.03
CA ALA A 139 12.04 5.53 -0.56
C ALA A 139 10.97 5.25 0.49
N ARG A 140 9.93 6.10 0.52
CA ARG A 140 8.74 5.87 1.33
C ARG A 140 8.20 4.50 0.96
N THR A 141 7.98 3.64 1.94
CA THR A 141 7.22 2.42 1.70
C THR A 141 5.83 2.79 1.22
N ASN A 142 5.23 1.89 0.45
CA ASN A 142 3.89 2.08 -0.08
C ASN A 142 2.86 2.15 1.06
N ILE A 143 3.16 1.52 2.20
CA ILE A 143 2.39 1.66 3.44
C ILE A 143 2.98 2.73 4.36
N GLY A 144 2.11 3.37 5.16
CA GLY A 144 2.52 4.37 6.16
C GLY A 144 2.27 3.91 7.58
N ALA A 145 3.04 4.43 8.53
CA ALA A 145 2.78 4.23 9.96
C ALA A 145 2.97 5.52 10.74
N ARG A 146 2.26 5.65 11.87
CA ARG A 146 2.30 6.85 12.69
C ARG A 146 2.13 6.56 14.17
N LEU A 147 2.69 7.44 15.00
CA LEU A 147 2.37 7.55 16.41
C LEU A 147 1.69 8.89 16.70
N THR A 148 0.73 8.93 17.62
CA THR A 148 0.17 10.16 18.20
C THR A 148 0.62 10.28 19.65
N ILE A 149 1.03 11.48 20.06
CA ILE A 149 1.61 11.75 21.37
C ILE A 149 0.80 12.87 22.03
N ASN A 150 0.45 12.65 23.31
CA ASN A 150 -0.26 13.61 24.14
C ASN A 150 0.44 13.80 25.49
N VAL A 151 0.74 15.04 25.82
CA VAL A 151 1.39 15.49 27.05
C VAL A 151 0.64 16.68 27.68
N ASP A 152 0.95 16.97 28.94
CA ASP A 152 0.48 18.16 29.63
C ASP A 152 1.11 19.43 29.05
N LYS A 153 0.37 20.54 29.10
CA LYS A 153 0.82 21.82 28.52
C LYS A 153 2.14 22.33 29.08
N ALA A 154 2.47 21.99 30.33
CA ALA A 154 3.76 22.31 30.93
C ALA A 154 4.95 21.67 30.18
N HIS A 155 4.69 20.64 29.37
CA HIS A 155 5.72 19.85 28.68
C HIS A 155 5.72 20.03 27.15
N PHE A 156 4.94 20.94 26.57
CA PHE A 156 4.96 21.15 25.10
C PHE A 156 6.33 21.55 24.56
N ASN A 157 7.06 22.41 25.27
CA ASN A 157 8.44 22.77 24.90
C ASN A 157 9.37 21.56 24.96
N SER A 158 9.30 20.78 26.05
CA SER A 158 10.10 19.57 26.21
C SER A 158 9.78 18.52 25.14
N LEU A 159 8.50 18.36 24.78
CA LEU A 159 8.07 17.48 23.70
C LEU A 159 8.65 17.94 22.36
N ALA A 160 8.57 19.23 22.02
CA ALA A 160 9.16 19.76 20.80
C ALA A 160 10.66 19.45 20.72
N ASN A 161 11.39 19.63 21.83
CA ASN A 161 12.81 19.30 21.91
C ASN A 161 13.06 17.79 21.77
N ALA A 162 12.27 16.95 22.45
CA ALA A 162 12.38 15.50 22.37
C ALA A 162 12.19 15.00 20.93
N LEU A 163 11.22 15.55 20.18
CA LEU A 163 10.99 15.21 18.77
C LEU A 163 12.23 15.48 17.90
N THR A 164 12.99 16.55 18.16
CA THR A 164 14.25 16.81 17.43
C THR A 164 15.33 15.76 17.75
N GLN A 165 15.40 15.29 19.00
CA GLN A 165 16.37 14.29 19.46
C GLN A 165 16.04 12.85 18.99
N LEU A 166 14.81 12.62 18.52
CA LEU A 166 14.48 11.33 17.90
C LEU A 166 15.27 11.06 16.63
N PHE A 167 15.71 12.09 15.90
CA PHE A 167 16.51 11.96 14.68
C PHE A 167 17.99 11.74 15.01
N ASN A 168 18.32 10.51 15.42
CA ASN A 168 19.69 10.02 15.61
C ASN A 168 19.94 8.78 14.73
N ASP A 169 21.15 8.22 14.81
CA ASP A 169 21.54 7.06 13.99
C ASP A 169 20.70 5.81 14.30
N ASP A 170 20.26 5.61 15.55
CA ASP A 170 19.42 4.45 15.94
C ASP A 170 18.05 4.41 15.24
N ASN A 171 17.52 5.58 14.88
CA ASN A 171 16.22 5.73 14.23
C ASN A 171 16.35 6.03 12.73
N ARG A 172 17.57 5.98 12.20
CA ARG A 172 17.89 6.35 10.82
C ARG A 172 17.37 5.30 9.85
N GLY A 173 16.65 5.75 8.82
CA GLY A 173 16.13 4.89 7.75
C GLY A 173 14.67 4.43 7.91
N TRP A 174 14.02 4.69 9.05
CA TRP A 174 12.59 4.36 9.24
C TRP A 174 11.77 5.46 9.96
N LEU A 175 12.41 6.41 10.65
CA LEU A 175 11.76 7.64 11.13
C LEU A 175 11.79 8.71 10.02
N GLU A 176 10.61 9.07 9.51
CA GLU A 176 10.48 9.96 8.35
C GLU A 176 10.40 11.43 8.74
N GLN A 177 9.43 11.75 9.60
CA GLN A 177 9.17 13.11 10.06
C GLN A 177 8.41 13.07 11.39
N ALA A 178 8.45 14.18 12.12
CA ALA A 178 7.51 14.43 13.21
C ALA A 178 6.78 15.75 12.97
N LYS A 179 5.65 15.95 13.63
CA LYS A 179 4.96 17.23 13.72
C LYS A 179 4.49 17.46 15.14
N ILE A 180 4.54 18.71 15.57
CA ILE A 180 3.87 19.17 16.79
C ILE A 180 2.83 20.21 16.39
N MET A 181 1.65 20.18 17.00
CA MET A 181 0.59 21.15 16.71
C MET A 181 1.09 22.58 16.98
N GLY A 182 0.54 23.53 16.24
CA GLY A 182 0.84 24.94 16.45
C GLY A 182 0.17 25.50 17.71
N PRO A 183 0.53 26.73 18.10
CA PRO A 183 0.22 27.28 19.43
C PRO A 183 -1.28 27.31 19.74
N LYS A 184 -2.14 27.57 18.76
CA LYS A 184 -3.61 27.59 18.94
C LYS A 184 -4.24 26.19 19.03
N ASN A 185 -3.59 25.19 18.44
CA ASN A 185 -4.09 23.82 18.35
C ASN A 185 -3.57 22.92 19.48
N LEU A 186 -2.42 23.26 20.09
CA LEU A 186 -1.86 22.51 21.22
C LEU A 186 -2.85 22.44 22.39
N GLY A 187 -3.07 21.23 22.89
CA GLY A 187 -4.04 20.95 23.96
C GLY A 187 -5.51 20.98 23.54
N ASN A 188 -5.82 21.38 22.30
CA ASN A 188 -7.19 21.57 21.78
C ASN A 188 -7.54 20.59 20.63
N ARG A 189 -6.74 19.54 20.43
CA ARG A 189 -6.90 18.53 19.39
C ARG A 189 -6.76 17.12 19.99
N THR A 190 -7.26 16.12 19.28
CA THR A 190 -7.10 14.69 19.59
C THR A 190 -5.63 14.28 19.76
N ASP A 191 -4.76 14.83 18.90
CA ASP A 191 -3.32 14.60 18.88
C ASP A 191 -2.54 15.91 18.97
N GLN A 192 -1.62 16.01 19.95
CA GLN A 192 -0.77 17.18 20.12
C GLN A 192 0.54 17.09 19.32
N ALA A 193 1.04 15.88 19.08
CA ALA A 193 2.13 15.63 18.16
C ALA A 193 1.92 14.29 17.43
N VAL A 194 2.51 14.19 16.24
CA VAL A 194 2.47 12.97 15.43
C VAL A 194 3.87 12.67 14.91
N ILE A 195 4.25 11.41 14.98
CA ILE A 195 5.49 10.90 14.40
C ILE A 195 5.11 9.99 13.23
N TYR A 196 5.74 10.18 12.08
CA TYR A 196 5.52 9.38 10.88
C TYR A 196 6.73 8.47 10.66
N LEU A 197 6.43 7.21 10.39
CA LEU A 197 7.41 6.17 10.10
C LEU A 197 7.26 5.74 8.64
N SER A 198 8.40 5.53 7.99
CA SER A 198 8.50 4.98 6.64
C SER A 198 8.54 3.45 6.64
N SER A 199 8.15 2.80 7.74
CA SER A 199 7.84 1.36 7.77
C SER A 199 6.79 1.06 8.83
N ALA A 200 5.88 0.15 8.51
CA ALA A 200 4.94 -0.42 9.46
C ALA A 200 5.66 -1.38 10.42
N GLY A 201 5.18 -1.49 11.65
CA GLY A 201 5.86 -2.21 12.73
C GLY A 201 5.56 -1.63 14.12
N VAL A 202 4.92 -2.44 14.97
CA VAL A 202 4.61 -2.07 16.36
C VAL A 202 5.90 -1.99 17.20
N GLU A 203 6.93 -2.74 16.82
CA GLU A 203 8.27 -2.71 17.39
C GLU A 203 8.92 -1.32 17.26
N HIS A 204 8.79 -0.66 16.10
CA HIS A 204 9.26 0.71 15.90
C HIS A 204 8.49 1.68 16.80
N ALA A 205 7.19 1.47 16.97
CA ALA A 205 6.36 2.28 17.85
C ALA A 205 6.82 2.17 19.31
N HIS A 206 7.13 0.96 19.79
CA HIS A 206 7.69 0.75 21.12
C HIS A 206 9.10 1.34 21.26
N ALA A 207 9.95 1.25 20.24
CA ALA A 207 11.28 1.86 20.26
C ALA A 207 11.21 3.38 20.43
N ILE A 208 10.35 4.05 19.67
CA ILE A 208 10.08 5.49 19.81
C ILE A 208 9.47 5.81 21.17
N GLY A 209 8.47 5.04 21.62
CA GLY A 209 7.86 5.24 22.94
C GLY A 209 8.87 5.16 24.08
N ASN A 210 9.76 4.16 24.04
CA ASN A 210 10.84 4.01 25.02
C ASN A 210 11.81 5.19 25.00
N LYS A 211 12.11 5.73 23.80
CA LYS A 211 13.01 6.88 23.68
C LYS A 211 12.35 8.16 24.18
N LEU A 212 11.07 8.38 23.89
CA LEU A 212 10.31 9.50 24.45
C LEU A 212 10.23 9.44 25.97
N ASN A 213 10.04 8.25 26.55
CA ASN A 213 10.06 8.04 28.01
C ASN A 213 11.42 8.34 28.67
N LYS A 214 12.53 8.33 27.90
CA LYS A 214 13.84 8.76 28.40
C LYS A 214 14.05 10.28 28.28
N LEU A 215 13.32 10.93 27.38
CA LEU A 215 13.47 12.36 27.06
C LEU A 215 12.46 13.24 27.80
N LEU A 216 11.38 12.65 28.32
CA LEU A 216 10.29 13.33 29.01
C LEU A 216 9.99 12.62 30.33
N PRO A 217 9.67 13.36 31.41
CA PRO A 217 9.25 12.74 32.65
C PRO A 217 7.93 12.01 32.45
N ALA A 218 7.69 10.88 33.10
CA ALA A 218 6.44 10.14 32.86
C ALA A 218 5.18 10.87 33.33
N THR A 219 5.31 11.89 34.18
CA THR A 219 4.21 12.80 34.54
C THR A 219 3.78 13.67 33.37
N ALA A 220 4.60 13.81 32.33
CA ALA A 220 4.28 14.60 31.16
C ALA A 220 3.12 14.02 30.36
N PHE A 221 2.98 12.70 30.25
CA PHE A 221 2.02 12.10 29.33
C PHE A 221 0.58 12.12 29.85
N ILE A 222 -0.37 12.47 28.97
CA ILE A 222 -1.81 12.41 29.22
C ILE A 222 -2.36 11.10 28.66
N GLU A 223 -3.09 10.33 29.45
CA GLU A 223 -3.69 9.07 28.98
C GLU A 223 -4.81 9.36 27.97
N HIS A 224 -4.54 9.03 26.71
CA HIS A 224 -5.53 9.08 25.63
C HIS A 224 -5.08 8.16 24.49
N THR A 225 -6.01 7.39 23.95
CA THR A 225 -5.80 6.54 22.76
C THR A 225 -6.91 6.88 21.77
N PRO A 226 -6.60 7.57 20.65
CA PRO A 226 -7.61 7.94 19.67
C PRO A 226 -8.35 6.71 19.12
N THR A 227 -9.61 6.91 18.78
CA THR A 227 -10.47 5.87 18.18
C THR A 227 -9.78 5.13 17.03
N GLY A 228 -9.71 3.80 17.10
CA GLY A 228 -9.10 2.95 16.06
C GLY A 228 -7.57 2.88 16.09
N MET A 229 -6.91 3.44 17.11
CA MET A 229 -5.46 3.31 17.31
C MET A 229 -5.09 2.22 18.32
N TYR A 230 -3.87 1.70 18.17
CA TYR A 230 -3.25 0.74 19.09
C TYR A 230 -2.54 1.49 20.22
N ARG A 231 -2.78 1.11 21.48
CA ARG A 231 -2.14 1.74 22.63
C ARG A 231 -0.70 1.23 22.79
N VAL A 232 0.29 2.11 22.66
CA VAL A 232 1.71 1.79 22.86
C VAL A 232 2.10 1.99 24.33
N GLY A 233 1.60 3.05 24.95
CA GLY A 233 1.87 3.45 26.33
C GLY A 233 1.02 4.66 26.72
N LYS A 234 1.22 5.20 27.94
CA LYS A 234 0.46 6.37 28.39
C LYS A 234 0.69 7.54 27.44
N GLY A 235 -0.38 8.04 26.83
CA GLY A 235 -0.35 9.16 25.89
C GLY A 235 0.39 8.89 24.59
N ILE A 236 0.66 7.63 24.25
CA ILE A 236 1.30 7.23 22.99
C ILE A 236 0.44 6.15 22.34
N ALA A 237 -0.09 6.44 21.16
CA ALA A 237 -0.86 5.50 20.36
C ALA A 237 -0.28 5.36 18.95
N TYR A 238 -0.54 4.24 18.30
CA TYR A 238 0.04 3.84 17.02
C TYR A 238 -1.02 3.42 16.01
N SER A 239 -0.78 3.69 14.73
CA SER A 239 -1.57 3.13 13.65
C SER A 239 -0.80 3.06 12.34
N GLU A 240 -1.19 2.12 11.50
CA GLU A 240 -0.71 1.91 10.15
C GLU A 240 -1.77 2.36 9.15
N THR A 241 -1.38 2.57 7.89
CA THR A 241 -2.23 3.05 6.81
C THR A 241 -1.80 2.39 5.51
N VAL A 242 -2.77 1.87 4.76
CA VAL A 242 -2.53 1.24 3.46
C VAL A 242 -2.15 2.31 2.42
N GLU A 243 -1.43 1.91 1.39
CA GLU A 243 -1.13 2.74 0.22
C GLU A 243 -2.38 3.41 -0.37
N GLY A 244 -2.26 4.69 -0.76
CA GLY A 244 -3.33 5.45 -1.41
C GLY A 244 -4.46 5.93 -0.49
N GLU A 245 -4.50 5.49 0.77
CA GLU A 245 -5.46 5.99 1.76
C GLU A 245 -5.06 7.36 2.32
N SER A 246 -6.01 8.02 3.01
CA SER A 246 -5.76 9.34 3.58
C SER A 246 -4.59 9.32 4.58
N SER A 247 -3.66 10.26 4.43
CA SER A 247 -2.60 10.50 5.40
C SER A 247 -3.11 11.05 6.74
N SER A 248 -4.40 11.37 6.87
CA SER A 248 -5.08 11.68 8.15
C SER A 248 -5.69 10.42 8.75
N HIS A 249 -5.36 10.11 10.02
CA HIS A 249 -5.81 8.88 10.68
C HIS A 249 -7.33 8.90 10.85
N GLY A 250 -7.84 9.99 11.44
CA GLY A 250 -9.27 10.19 11.63
C GLY A 250 -10.04 10.08 10.33
N GLN A 251 -9.52 10.65 9.23
CA GLN A 251 -10.18 10.55 7.93
C GLN A 251 -10.17 9.11 7.40
N SER A 252 -9.02 8.43 7.48
CA SER A 252 -8.89 7.03 7.07
C SER A 252 -9.88 6.14 7.81
N ARG A 253 -10.01 6.29 9.14
CA ARG A 253 -10.93 5.48 9.96
C ARG A 253 -12.39 5.87 9.74
N ALA A 254 -12.68 7.16 9.52
CA ALA A 254 -14.00 7.64 9.17
C ALA A 254 -14.51 7.05 7.84
N ARG A 255 -13.64 6.88 6.83
CA ARG A 255 -13.98 6.21 5.57
C ARG A 255 -14.33 4.73 5.75
N LEU A 256 -13.58 4.02 6.60
CA LEU A 256 -13.88 2.62 6.92
C LEU A 256 -15.24 2.49 7.62
N ILE A 257 -15.52 3.37 8.59
CA ILE A 257 -16.82 3.44 9.25
C ILE A 257 -17.93 3.77 8.25
N ALA A 258 -17.71 4.73 7.35
CA ALA A 258 -18.69 5.16 6.37
C ALA A 258 -19.08 4.05 5.40
N ALA A 259 -18.10 3.34 4.84
CA ALA A 259 -18.34 2.21 3.95
C ALA A 259 -19.12 1.09 4.66
N ALA A 260 -18.68 0.70 5.86
CA ALA A 260 -19.34 -0.35 6.65
C ALA A 260 -20.77 0.04 7.07
N SER A 261 -20.97 1.30 7.47
CA SER A 261 -22.28 1.82 7.86
C SER A 261 -23.23 1.96 6.67
N THR A 262 -22.72 2.34 5.50
CA THR A 262 -23.50 2.40 4.26
C THR A 262 -24.02 1.01 3.90
N GLU A 263 -23.15 -0.01 3.90
CA GLU A 263 -23.57 -1.41 3.66
C GLU A 263 -24.59 -1.87 4.71
N SER A 264 -24.35 -1.59 5.99
CA SER A 264 -25.26 -1.97 7.08
C SER A 264 -26.64 -1.35 6.92
N LEU A 265 -26.73 -0.04 6.63
CA LEU A 265 -27.99 0.67 6.46
C LEU A 265 -28.77 0.23 5.21
N LEU A 266 -28.07 -0.14 4.13
CA LEU A 266 -28.70 -0.56 2.88
C LEU A 266 -29.15 -2.02 2.89
N THR A 267 -28.42 -2.90 3.57
CA THR A 267 -28.69 -4.35 3.59
C THR A 267 -29.38 -4.83 4.88
N ASN A 268 -29.44 -3.99 5.90
CA ASN A 268 -29.81 -4.35 7.28
C ASN A 268 -28.88 -5.38 7.95
N THR A 269 -27.69 -5.61 7.39
CA THR A 269 -26.66 -6.45 8.01
C THR A 269 -26.09 -5.75 9.26
N PRO A 270 -25.84 -6.46 10.38
CA PRO A 270 -25.21 -5.88 11.57
C PRO A 270 -23.87 -5.20 11.27
N ILE A 271 -23.61 -4.06 11.92
CA ILE A 271 -22.42 -3.22 11.67
C ILE A 271 -21.12 -3.94 12.02
N GLU A 272 -21.14 -4.85 12.99
CA GLU A 272 -20.01 -5.70 13.38
C GLU A 272 -19.53 -6.53 12.17
N LYS A 273 -20.47 -7.09 11.42
CA LYS A 273 -20.18 -7.93 10.25
C LYS A 273 -19.71 -7.09 9.07
N THR A 274 -20.38 -5.98 8.77
CA THR A 274 -19.99 -5.12 7.64
C THR A 274 -18.68 -4.38 7.91
N LEU A 275 -18.38 -4.02 9.16
CA LEU A 275 -17.10 -3.43 9.55
C LEU A 275 -15.95 -4.41 9.37
N SER A 276 -16.06 -5.65 9.87
CA SER A 276 -15.02 -6.65 9.68
C SER A 276 -14.78 -7.00 8.21
N ARG A 277 -15.84 -7.12 7.40
CA ARG A 277 -15.71 -7.26 5.94
C ARG A 277 -15.01 -6.07 5.29
N THR A 278 -15.37 -4.86 5.69
CA THR A 278 -14.75 -3.62 5.17
C THR A 278 -13.27 -3.56 5.52
N LEU A 279 -12.90 -3.86 6.77
CA LEU A 279 -11.51 -3.91 7.22
C LEU A 279 -10.70 -4.92 6.40
N GLN A 280 -11.22 -6.15 6.26
CA GLN A 280 -10.59 -7.19 5.45
C GLN A 280 -10.41 -6.75 3.99
N LYS A 281 -11.47 -6.23 3.35
CA LYS A 281 -11.44 -5.74 1.96
C LYS A 281 -10.46 -4.59 1.77
N ARG A 282 -10.31 -3.74 2.79
CA ARG A 282 -9.44 -2.55 2.76
C ARG A 282 -8.03 -2.83 3.27
N GLY A 283 -7.68 -4.09 3.56
CA GLY A 283 -6.33 -4.49 3.91
C GLY A 283 -5.91 -4.23 5.37
N TYR A 284 -6.87 -4.04 6.27
CA TYR A 284 -6.63 -3.89 7.70
C TYR A 284 -6.83 -5.21 8.42
N ASP A 285 -6.15 -5.37 9.55
CA ASP A 285 -6.39 -6.47 10.46
C ASP A 285 -7.80 -6.33 11.07
N ILE A 286 -8.58 -7.42 11.06
CA ILE A 286 -9.98 -7.41 11.49
C ILE A 286 -10.15 -7.41 13.01
N HIS A 287 -9.13 -7.82 13.75
CA HIS A 287 -9.11 -7.83 15.22
C HIS A 287 -8.36 -6.62 15.78
N ASN A 288 -7.47 -6.02 15.00
CA ASN A 288 -6.69 -4.84 15.38
C ASN A 288 -6.56 -3.85 14.20
N PRO A 289 -7.61 -3.07 13.85
CA PRO A 289 -7.64 -2.15 12.70
C PRO A 289 -6.67 -0.95 12.79
N ALA A 290 -5.94 -0.84 13.89
CA ALA A 290 -4.75 0.01 13.94
C ALA A 290 -3.61 -0.55 13.07
N LEU A 291 -3.61 -1.85 12.77
CA LEU A 291 -2.59 -2.57 12.02
C LEU A 291 -3.10 -3.00 10.64
N LEU A 292 -2.17 -3.19 9.71
CA LEU A 292 -2.43 -3.79 8.42
C LEU A 292 -2.49 -5.31 8.54
N ALA A 293 -3.36 -5.91 7.74
CA ALA A 293 -3.42 -7.36 7.58
C ALA A 293 -2.06 -7.89 7.10
N GLN A 294 -1.68 -9.08 7.56
CA GLN A 294 -0.40 -9.72 7.21
C GLN A 294 -0.17 -9.75 5.69
N ALA A 295 -1.22 -10.10 4.95
CA ALA A 295 -1.36 -9.98 3.52
C ALA A 295 -0.81 -8.67 2.89
N VAL A 296 -1.12 -7.52 3.49
CA VAL A 296 -0.68 -6.22 2.98
C VAL A 296 0.77 -5.95 3.34
N ARG A 297 1.21 -6.37 4.53
CA ARG A 297 2.61 -6.30 4.96
C ARG A 297 3.50 -7.16 4.05
N ASP A 298 3.04 -8.35 3.70
CA ASP A 298 3.75 -9.24 2.77
C ASP A 298 3.82 -8.62 1.37
N ARG A 299 2.74 -7.97 0.90
CA ARG A 299 2.75 -7.23 -0.37
C ARG A 299 3.72 -6.04 -0.34
N ASP A 300 3.75 -5.26 0.74
CA ASP A 300 4.70 -4.14 0.87
C ASP A 300 6.15 -4.64 0.93
N LEU A 301 6.40 -5.73 1.66
CA LEU A 301 7.70 -6.39 1.69
C LEU A 301 8.14 -6.84 0.29
N LYS A 302 7.24 -7.47 -0.49
CA LYS A 302 7.46 -7.77 -1.92
C LYS A 302 7.71 -6.50 -2.73
N GLY A 303 6.92 -5.45 -2.54
CA GLY A 303 7.11 -4.13 -3.18
C GLY A 303 8.46 -3.49 -2.90
N ARG A 304 9.00 -3.65 -1.69
CA ARG A 304 10.35 -3.16 -1.33
C ARG A 304 11.44 -3.94 -2.05
N LEU A 305 11.27 -5.24 -2.27
CA LEU A 305 12.15 -6.02 -3.16
C LEU A 305 12.08 -5.46 -4.60
N MET A 306 10.89 -5.04 -5.04
CA MET A 306 10.65 -4.49 -6.39
C MET A 306 11.26 -3.09 -6.63
N SER A 307 11.34 -2.23 -5.61
CA SER A 307 11.82 -0.83 -5.73
C SER A 307 13.36 -0.69 -5.83
N MET A 308 14.11 -1.78 -5.68
CA MET A 308 15.58 -1.76 -5.57
C MET A 308 16.32 -2.16 -6.85
N ILE A 309 15.59 -2.33 -7.95
CA ILE A 309 16.10 -2.60 -9.28
C ILE A 309 15.86 -1.31 -10.07
N GLY A 310 16.89 -0.78 -10.74
CA GLY A 310 16.75 0.39 -11.63
C GLY A 310 15.53 0.25 -12.55
N GLY A 311 15.00 1.40 -13.01
CA GLY A 311 13.78 1.49 -13.81
C GLY A 311 13.70 0.47 -14.95
N ALA A 312 12.52 0.35 -15.56
CA ALA A 312 12.11 -0.64 -16.56
C ALA A 312 12.97 -0.75 -17.85
N GLU A 313 14.29 -0.85 -17.72
CA GLU A 313 15.25 -1.18 -18.76
C GLU A 313 15.40 -2.70 -18.80
N HIS A 314 15.42 -3.25 -20.01
CA HIS A 314 15.66 -4.66 -20.24
C HIS A 314 17.03 -5.06 -19.69
N ARG A 315 17.05 -5.99 -18.72
CA ARG A 315 18.29 -6.57 -18.21
C ARG A 315 18.69 -7.76 -19.07
N GLN A 316 19.98 -7.90 -19.31
CA GLN A 316 20.53 -9.01 -20.09
C GLN A 316 20.27 -10.35 -19.38
N GLY A 317 19.63 -11.28 -20.08
CA GLY A 317 19.46 -12.66 -19.62
C GLY A 317 20.80 -13.39 -19.51
N SER A 318 20.91 -14.29 -18.52
CA SER A 318 22.05 -15.19 -18.36
C SER A 318 21.84 -16.48 -19.17
N THR A 319 22.90 -16.95 -19.81
CA THR A 319 22.96 -18.28 -20.44
C THR A 319 22.75 -19.41 -19.43
N ASP A 320 22.87 -19.12 -18.12
CA ASP A 320 22.58 -20.05 -17.01
C ASP A 320 21.13 -20.58 -17.04
N ILE A 321 20.20 -19.91 -17.74
CA ILE A 321 18.83 -20.44 -17.97
C ILE A 321 18.85 -21.79 -18.69
N GLN A 322 19.85 -22.07 -19.53
CA GLN A 322 19.97 -23.37 -20.19
C GLN A 322 20.37 -24.46 -19.20
N GLN A 323 21.23 -24.14 -18.23
CA GLN A 323 21.55 -25.09 -17.14
C GLN A 323 20.33 -25.35 -16.28
N PHE A 324 19.53 -24.31 -16.01
CA PHE A 324 18.26 -24.47 -15.32
C PHE A 324 17.27 -25.34 -16.12
N ALA A 325 17.21 -25.21 -17.45
CA ALA A 325 16.36 -26.06 -18.29
C ALA A 325 16.82 -27.52 -18.35
N ILE A 326 18.13 -27.77 -18.33
CA ILE A 326 18.71 -29.13 -18.39
C ILE A 326 18.52 -29.87 -17.07
N ASP A 327 18.86 -29.25 -15.94
CA ASP A 327 18.72 -29.84 -14.61
C ASP A 327 18.19 -28.79 -13.62
N PRO A 328 16.87 -28.55 -13.63
CA PRO A 328 16.28 -27.50 -12.80
C PRO A 328 16.39 -27.80 -11.31
N VAL A 329 16.47 -29.08 -10.94
CA VAL A 329 16.57 -29.52 -9.55
C VAL A 329 17.95 -29.20 -8.99
N LEU A 330 19.02 -29.59 -9.70
CA LEU A 330 20.38 -29.29 -9.28
C LEU A 330 20.61 -27.78 -9.24
N PHE A 331 20.16 -27.06 -10.26
CA PHE A 331 20.30 -25.61 -10.33
C PHE A 331 19.64 -24.91 -9.14
N ALA A 332 18.40 -25.28 -8.80
CA ALA A 332 17.66 -24.68 -7.68
C ALA A 332 18.15 -25.13 -6.30
N ARG A 333 18.89 -26.25 -6.19
CA ARG A 333 19.60 -26.63 -4.96
C ARG A 333 20.82 -25.74 -4.70
N SER A 334 21.51 -25.35 -5.77
CA SER A 334 22.74 -24.54 -5.67
C SER A 334 22.50 -23.04 -5.73
N ASN A 335 21.31 -22.59 -6.16
CA ASN A 335 21.00 -21.18 -6.37
C ASN A 335 19.62 -20.80 -5.80
N THR A 336 19.52 -19.58 -5.29
CA THR A 336 18.25 -18.95 -4.92
C THR A 336 17.58 -18.39 -6.17
N ILE A 337 16.30 -18.72 -6.38
CA ILE A 337 15.49 -18.24 -7.50
C ILE A 337 14.44 -17.25 -6.99
N SER A 338 14.46 -16.02 -7.47
CA SER A 338 13.50 -14.97 -7.11
C SER A 338 12.48 -14.75 -8.21
N ALA A 339 11.20 -14.74 -7.86
CA ALA A 339 10.09 -14.47 -8.79
C ALA A 339 9.46 -13.08 -8.61
N GLU A 340 10.09 -12.18 -7.82
CA GLU A 340 9.53 -10.86 -7.50
C GLU A 340 9.38 -9.96 -8.74
N THR A 341 10.26 -10.13 -9.72
CA THR A 341 10.24 -9.40 -11.00
C THR A 341 9.05 -9.79 -11.88
N LEU A 342 8.51 -10.99 -11.75
CA LEU A 342 7.28 -11.39 -12.44
C LEU A 342 6.06 -10.67 -11.85
N VAL A 343 6.06 -10.42 -10.54
CA VAL A 343 5.01 -9.61 -9.87
C VAL A 343 5.04 -8.16 -10.37
N ARG A 344 6.24 -7.61 -10.65
CA ARG A 344 6.43 -6.25 -11.21
C ARG A 344 5.87 -6.08 -12.61
N ALA A 345 5.98 -7.11 -13.45
CA ALA A 345 5.52 -7.05 -14.84
C ALA A 345 3.98 -6.94 -14.95
N GLY A 346 3.26 -7.08 -13.83
CA GLY A 346 1.80 -6.94 -13.78
C GLY A 346 1.13 -8.12 -14.49
N ARG A 347 0.22 -7.84 -15.43
CA ARG A 347 -0.43 -8.90 -16.22
C ARG A 347 0.50 -9.37 -17.32
N LEU A 348 1.14 -10.50 -17.08
CA LEU A 348 1.89 -11.27 -18.08
C LEU A 348 0.94 -12.06 -18.99
N PRO A 349 1.33 -12.35 -20.25
CA PRO A 349 0.59 -13.29 -21.09
C PRO A 349 0.62 -14.69 -20.46
N ALA A 350 -0.40 -15.50 -20.73
CA ALA A 350 -0.45 -16.88 -20.23
C ALA A 350 0.77 -17.72 -20.66
N GLU A 351 1.35 -17.40 -21.83
CA GLU A 351 2.50 -18.06 -22.43
C GLU A 351 3.51 -17.04 -22.96
N GLY A 352 4.78 -17.38 -22.93
CA GLY A 352 5.87 -16.59 -23.51
C GLY A 352 7.24 -17.19 -23.21
N HIS A 353 8.23 -16.33 -23.03
CA HIS A 353 9.59 -16.75 -22.69
C HIS A 353 10.05 -16.17 -21.36
N ALA A 354 10.76 -16.98 -20.58
CA ALA A 354 11.39 -16.58 -19.33
C ALA A 354 12.91 -16.52 -19.49
N GLN A 355 13.54 -15.55 -18.82
CA GLN A 355 14.99 -15.45 -18.69
C GLN A 355 15.40 -15.43 -17.21
N LEU A 356 16.61 -15.88 -16.91
CA LEU A 356 17.24 -15.66 -15.59
C LEU A 356 18.18 -14.47 -15.67
N VAL A 357 18.00 -13.51 -14.77
CA VAL A 357 18.94 -12.40 -14.59
C VAL A 357 19.81 -12.70 -13.36
N LYS A 358 21.13 -12.75 -13.56
CA LYS A 358 22.08 -12.98 -12.48
C LYS A 358 22.25 -11.72 -11.66
N VAL A 359 21.83 -11.76 -10.39
CA VAL A 359 21.93 -10.60 -9.48
C VAL A 359 23.26 -10.62 -8.74
N LYS A 360 23.62 -11.78 -8.18
CA LYS A 360 24.91 -12.03 -7.53
C LYS A 360 25.19 -13.54 -7.51
N ALA A 361 26.36 -13.94 -7.03
CA ALA A 361 26.68 -15.35 -6.87
C ALA A 361 25.59 -16.08 -6.07
N GLY A 362 25.00 -17.13 -6.66
CA GLY A 362 23.96 -17.93 -6.03
C GLY A 362 22.56 -17.30 -5.97
N LEU A 363 22.31 -16.17 -6.65
CA LEU A 363 20.98 -15.52 -6.68
C LEU A 363 20.62 -15.06 -8.10
N TYR A 364 19.48 -15.56 -8.59
CA TYR A 364 18.91 -15.20 -9.89
C TYR A 364 17.47 -14.70 -9.76
N GLU A 365 17.09 -13.79 -10.65
CA GLU A 365 15.73 -13.28 -10.79
C GLU A 365 15.10 -13.77 -12.09
N LEU A 366 13.84 -14.20 -12.02
CA LEU A 366 13.04 -14.64 -13.16
C LEU A 366 12.37 -13.44 -13.83
N GLU A 367 12.67 -13.18 -15.09
CA GLU A 367 12.02 -12.12 -15.86
C GLU A 367 11.30 -12.66 -17.09
N TYR A 368 10.24 -11.96 -17.49
CA TYR A 368 9.61 -12.16 -18.79
C TYR A 368 10.50 -11.54 -19.89
N ALA A 369 10.78 -12.32 -20.92
CA ALA A 369 11.53 -11.90 -22.10
C ALA A 369 10.57 -11.64 -23.27
N ALA A 370 10.33 -10.37 -23.60
CA ALA A 370 9.58 -9.99 -24.81
C ALA A 370 10.49 -10.22 -26.03
N GLN A 371 10.23 -11.26 -26.82
CA GLN A 371 11.04 -11.53 -28.01
C GLN A 371 10.83 -10.45 -29.09
N SER A 372 11.92 -9.93 -29.66
CA SER A 372 11.87 -9.21 -30.93
C SER A 372 11.91 -10.23 -32.09
N THR A 373 11.27 -9.91 -33.22
CA THR A 373 11.27 -10.77 -34.43
C THR A 373 12.66 -11.04 -35.00
N ASN A 374 13.69 -10.28 -34.59
CA ASN A 374 15.07 -10.46 -35.03
C ASN A 374 15.84 -11.52 -34.23
N ASP A 375 15.38 -11.89 -33.02
CA ASP A 375 16.08 -12.84 -32.14
C ASP A 375 15.73 -14.32 -32.45
N ILE A 376 14.63 -14.56 -33.16
CA ILE A 376 14.19 -15.89 -33.60
C ILE A 376 15.18 -16.49 -34.60
N ALA A 377 15.90 -15.65 -35.36
CA ALA A 377 16.85 -16.09 -36.38
C ALA A 377 18.22 -16.57 -35.82
N LYS A 378 18.51 -16.37 -34.53
CA LYS A 378 19.83 -16.68 -33.93
C LYS A 378 19.85 -17.86 -32.95
N GLY A 379 18.74 -18.52 -32.66
CA GLY A 379 18.68 -19.56 -31.63
C GLY A 379 18.89 -18.94 -30.25
N ASN A 380 17.80 -18.60 -29.57
CA ASN A 380 17.84 -17.72 -28.41
C ASN A 380 18.37 -18.46 -27.16
N VAL A 381 19.67 -18.36 -26.88
CA VAL A 381 20.36 -19.09 -25.79
C VAL A 381 20.03 -18.55 -24.39
N ASP A 382 19.45 -17.35 -24.29
CA ASP A 382 19.26 -16.64 -23.02
C ASP A 382 17.80 -16.68 -22.50
N SER A 383 16.93 -17.50 -23.09
CA SER A 383 15.56 -17.68 -22.60
C SER A 383 14.98 -19.08 -22.88
N VAL A 384 13.89 -19.42 -22.17
CA VAL A 384 13.16 -20.70 -22.30
C VAL A 384 11.66 -20.47 -22.41
N PRO A 385 10.91 -21.35 -23.11
CA PRO A 385 9.46 -21.26 -23.16
C PRO A 385 8.86 -21.45 -21.76
N ALA A 386 7.90 -20.60 -21.40
CA ALA A 386 7.25 -20.66 -20.10
C ALA A 386 5.79 -20.20 -20.14
N TYR A 387 5.00 -20.78 -19.25
CA TYR A 387 3.68 -20.29 -18.87
C TYR A 387 3.82 -19.30 -17.70
N PHE A 388 2.97 -18.28 -17.66
CA PHE A 388 2.97 -17.31 -16.56
C PHE A 388 1.62 -17.25 -15.89
N LEU A 389 1.63 -17.53 -14.59
CA LEU A 389 0.46 -17.50 -13.74
C LEU A 389 0.44 -16.20 -12.92
N GLY A 390 -0.59 -15.40 -13.16
CA GLY A 390 -0.80 -14.11 -12.50
C GLY A 390 -1.04 -14.21 -10.99
N TYR A 391 -1.12 -13.04 -10.35
CA TYR A 391 -1.31 -12.89 -8.90
C TYR A 391 -2.42 -11.87 -8.61
N ASN A 392 -3.47 -12.29 -7.89
CA ASN A 392 -4.66 -11.48 -7.61
C ASN A 392 -4.63 -10.77 -6.23
N GLY A 393 -3.45 -10.51 -5.66
CA GLY A 393 -3.33 -9.85 -4.36
C GLY A 393 -3.77 -10.73 -3.18
N SER A 394 -3.63 -10.23 -1.97
CA SER A 394 -3.65 -11.02 -0.73
C SER A 394 -4.98 -10.90 0.06
N ASN A 395 -6.11 -11.25 -0.55
CA ASN A 395 -7.43 -11.19 0.11
C ASN A 395 -7.94 -12.59 0.50
N GLN A 396 -7.99 -12.89 1.80
CA GLN A 396 -8.46 -14.18 2.33
C GLN A 396 -9.96 -14.46 2.09
N ALA A 397 -10.74 -13.45 1.71
CA ALA A 397 -12.13 -13.61 1.28
C ALA A 397 -12.30 -13.70 -0.24
N ASN A 398 -11.20 -13.70 -1.01
CA ASN A 398 -11.24 -13.74 -2.46
C ASN A 398 -11.68 -15.13 -2.95
N THR A 399 -12.79 -15.18 -3.68
CA THR A 399 -13.25 -16.39 -4.35
C THR A 399 -12.73 -16.50 -5.79
N ILE A 400 -11.98 -15.52 -6.30
CA ILE A 400 -11.54 -15.43 -7.71
C ILE A 400 -10.01 -15.55 -7.78
N PRO A 401 -9.45 -16.77 -7.79
CA PRO A 401 -8.01 -16.99 -7.95
C PRO A 401 -7.55 -16.65 -9.38
N ALA A 402 -6.26 -16.39 -9.55
CA ALA A 402 -5.66 -16.38 -10.89
C ALA A 402 -5.46 -17.84 -11.35
N TYR A 403 -5.61 -18.11 -12.64
CA TYR A 403 -5.35 -19.43 -13.20
C TYR A 403 -4.70 -19.37 -14.58
N VAL A 404 -4.04 -20.48 -14.94
CA VAL A 404 -3.57 -20.76 -16.29
C VAL A 404 -3.78 -22.24 -16.59
N ASP A 405 -4.15 -22.55 -17.82
CA ASP A 405 -4.29 -23.93 -18.30
C ASP A 405 -3.01 -24.33 -19.01
N ILE A 406 -2.49 -25.52 -18.70
CA ILE A 406 -1.28 -26.08 -19.31
C ILE A 406 -1.54 -27.49 -19.83
N PRO A 407 -0.95 -27.88 -20.97
CA PRO A 407 -1.07 -29.25 -21.46
C PRO A 407 -0.31 -30.20 -20.53
N LYS A 408 -0.84 -31.41 -20.30
CA LYS A 408 -0.14 -32.45 -19.51
C LYS A 408 1.15 -32.91 -20.17
N HIS A 409 1.25 -32.76 -21.48
CA HIS A 409 2.43 -33.05 -22.27
C HIS A 409 2.99 -31.75 -22.84
N ALA A 410 4.20 -31.38 -22.43
CA ALA A 410 4.91 -30.21 -22.90
C ALA A 410 6.26 -30.59 -23.51
N VAL A 411 6.98 -29.60 -24.06
CA VAL A 411 8.35 -29.81 -24.53
C VAL A 411 9.29 -29.91 -23.31
N PRO A 412 10.25 -30.85 -23.26
CA PRO A 412 11.27 -30.88 -22.21
C PRO A 412 11.94 -29.51 -22.01
N GLY A 413 12.09 -29.08 -20.75
CA GLY A 413 12.60 -27.75 -20.43
C GLY A 413 11.55 -26.63 -20.48
N SER A 414 10.26 -26.98 -20.58
CA SER A 414 9.16 -26.02 -20.38
C SER A 414 8.95 -25.74 -18.89
N PHE A 415 8.58 -24.51 -18.57
CA PHE A 415 8.30 -24.07 -17.20
C PHE A 415 6.93 -23.41 -17.06
N LEU A 416 6.41 -23.37 -15.84
CA LEU A 416 5.37 -22.43 -15.43
C LEU A 416 5.89 -21.63 -14.25
N PHE A 417 5.88 -20.30 -14.36
CA PHE A 417 6.31 -19.42 -13.28
C PHE A 417 5.15 -18.62 -12.71
N THR A 418 5.23 -18.33 -11.41
CA THR A 418 4.30 -17.44 -10.71
C THR A 418 5.06 -16.59 -9.69
N GLY A 419 4.40 -15.58 -9.13
CA GLY A 419 4.99 -14.74 -8.08
C GLY A 419 5.27 -15.51 -6.79
N THR A 420 6.20 -15.03 -5.98
CA THR A 420 6.58 -15.62 -4.69
C THR A 420 5.36 -15.87 -3.79
N LEU A 421 5.29 -17.05 -3.17
CA LEU A 421 4.26 -17.43 -2.22
C LEU A 421 4.54 -16.81 -0.84
N SER A 422 3.52 -16.19 -0.26
CA SER A 422 3.54 -15.64 1.10
C SER A 422 2.09 -15.62 1.61
N GLY A 423 1.75 -16.57 2.49
CA GLY A 423 0.34 -16.87 2.86
C GLY A 423 -0.56 -17.44 1.74
N CYS A 424 -0.03 -17.68 0.54
CA CYS A 424 -0.77 -18.10 -0.65
C CYS A 424 -0.62 -19.61 -0.88
N SER A 425 -1.38 -20.16 -1.82
CA SER A 425 -1.20 -21.53 -2.30
C SER A 425 -1.12 -21.59 -3.82
N LEU A 426 -0.35 -22.55 -4.31
CA LEU A 426 -0.30 -22.94 -5.72
C LEU A 426 -0.98 -24.30 -5.85
N VAL A 427 -2.10 -24.38 -6.57
CA VAL A 427 -2.95 -25.58 -6.65
C VAL A 427 -3.05 -26.06 -8.09
N VAL A 428 -2.70 -27.31 -8.35
CA VAL A 428 -2.82 -27.93 -9.68
C VAL A 428 -3.98 -28.91 -9.66
N THR A 429 -4.93 -28.71 -10.56
CA THR A 429 -6.11 -29.57 -10.72
C THR A 429 -6.09 -30.27 -12.06
N ASN A 430 -6.63 -31.49 -12.10
CA ASN A 430 -6.91 -32.19 -13.33
C ASN A 430 -8.19 -31.63 -13.96
N LEU A 431 -8.04 -30.88 -15.05
CA LEU A 431 -9.17 -30.24 -15.74
C LEU A 431 -9.89 -31.24 -16.64
N ASP A 432 -9.12 -31.95 -17.48
CA ASP A 432 -9.62 -32.94 -18.43
C ASP A 432 -8.53 -33.99 -18.75
N ALA A 433 -8.70 -34.77 -19.83
CA ALA A 433 -7.74 -35.80 -20.22
C ALA A 433 -6.35 -35.24 -20.54
N ASP A 434 -6.27 -34.04 -21.11
CA ASP A 434 -5.07 -33.48 -21.74
C ASP A 434 -4.54 -32.23 -21.04
N THR A 435 -5.31 -31.67 -20.10
CA THR A 435 -5.05 -30.34 -19.52
C THR A 435 -4.99 -30.38 -17.99
N TYR A 436 -4.00 -29.69 -17.43
CA TYR A 436 -4.01 -29.25 -16.04
C TYR A 436 -4.45 -27.79 -15.95
N ARG A 437 -5.22 -27.44 -14.92
CA ARG A 437 -5.47 -26.06 -14.54
C ARG A 437 -4.72 -25.73 -13.27
N VAL A 438 -3.88 -24.70 -13.32
CA VAL A 438 -3.00 -24.27 -12.24
C VAL A 438 -3.49 -22.94 -11.68
N TYR A 439 -3.72 -22.89 -10.36
CA TYR A 439 -4.26 -21.74 -9.65
C TYR A 439 -3.24 -21.11 -8.70
N HIS A 440 -3.16 -19.79 -8.69
CA HIS A 440 -2.53 -19.03 -7.61
C HIS A 440 -3.64 -18.42 -6.76
N ASP A 441 -3.87 -19.02 -5.60
CA ASP A 441 -4.90 -18.59 -4.65
C ASP A 441 -4.23 -17.88 -3.47
N SER A 442 -4.74 -16.71 -3.12
CA SER A 442 -4.16 -15.94 -2.03
C SER A 442 -4.60 -16.38 -0.64
N ARG A 443 -5.52 -17.34 -0.55
CA ARG A 443 -5.93 -17.94 0.71
C ARG A 443 -4.90 -18.93 1.23
N VAL A 444 -4.80 -18.98 2.55
CA VAL A 444 -3.98 -19.96 3.27
C VAL A 444 -4.59 -21.35 3.09
N ASN A 445 -3.76 -22.34 2.77
CA ASN A 445 -4.15 -23.75 2.63
C ASN A 445 -5.33 -23.99 1.66
N SER A 446 -5.36 -23.24 0.56
CA SER A 446 -6.52 -23.21 -0.34
C SER A 446 -6.70 -24.49 -1.15
N SER A 447 -5.71 -25.41 -1.19
CA SER A 447 -5.85 -26.70 -1.89
C SER A 447 -7.09 -27.49 -1.45
N LEU A 448 -7.53 -27.28 -0.21
CA LEU A 448 -8.73 -27.84 0.40
C LEU A 448 -10.04 -27.41 -0.30
N LEU A 449 -10.00 -26.32 -1.08
CA LEU A 449 -11.16 -25.69 -1.68
C LEU A 449 -11.44 -26.16 -3.11
N TYR A 450 -10.48 -26.86 -3.72
CA TYR A 450 -10.54 -27.31 -5.11
C TYR A 450 -10.90 -28.80 -5.19
N ASP A 451 -11.52 -29.18 -6.30
CA ASP A 451 -11.73 -30.59 -6.65
C ASP A 451 -10.61 -31.06 -7.60
N ASN A 452 -10.42 -32.38 -7.71
CA ASN A 452 -9.45 -33.00 -8.62
C ASN A 452 -8.01 -32.49 -8.46
N VAL A 453 -7.60 -32.14 -7.24
CA VAL A 453 -6.24 -31.66 -6.95
C VAL A 453 -5.23 -32.79 -7.13
N VAL A 454 -4.22 -32.57 -7.97
CA VAL A 454 -3.15 -33.54 -8.26
C VAL A 454 -1.79 -33.13 -7.71
N MET A 455 -1.56 -31.84 -7.47
CA MET A 455 -0.36 -31.29 -6.80
C MET A 455 -0.76 -29.99 -6.09
N ALA A 456 -0.14 -29.68 -4.95
CA ALA A 456 -0.37 -28.39 -4.28
C ALA A 456 0.77 -28.00 -3.37
N VAL A 457 1.06 -26.69 -3.31
CA VAL A 457 1.90 -26.08 -2.27
C VAL A 457 1.03 -25.10 -1.50
N ASP A 458 0.80 -25.40 -0.23
CA ASP A 458 0.04 -24.59 0.70
C ASP A 458 0.98 -23.84 1.67
N TYR A 459 0.48 -22.81 2.34
CA TYR A 459 1.26 -22.04 3.33
C TYR A 459 1.94 -22.91 4.39
N LYS A 460 1.25 -23.94 4.89
CA LYS A 460 1.80 -24.90 5.86
C LYS A 460 3.11 -25.56 5.39
N ASP A 461 3.32 -25.68 4.08
CA ASP A 461 4.46 -26.40 3.51
C ASP A 461 5.75 -25.58 3.55
N TYR A 462 5.64 -24.25 3.68
CA TYR A 462 6.78 -23.32 3.67
C TYR A 462 6.78 -22.31 4.83
N GLN A 463 5.79 -22.38 5.73
CA GLN A 463 5.78 -21.65 6.99
C GLN A 463 7.01 -22.01 7.84
N ILE A 464 7.55 -21.04 8.57
CA ILE A 464 8.57 -21.26 9.60
C ILE A 464 7.85 -21.67 10.88
N ALA A 465 8.14 -22.88 11.37
CA ALA A 465 7.49 -23.44 12.55
C ALA A 465 7.55 -22.48 13.76
N GLY A 466 6.41 -22.27 14.42
CA GLY A 466 6.31 -21.38 15.59
C GLY A 466 6.29 -19.90 15.24
N THR A 467 6.12 -19.53 13.97
CA THR A 467 6.03 -18.14 13.52
C THR A 467 4.91 -17.95 12.50
N THR A 468 4.49 -16.70 12.29
CA THR A 468 3.57 -16.31 11.22
C THR A 468 4.27 -15.91 9.92
N LYS A 469 5.51 -16.35 9.73
CA LYS A 469 6.32 -16.02 8.56
C LYS A 469 6.52 -17.26 7.69
N GLY A 470 6.51 -17.05 6.38
CA GLY A 470 6.79 -18.08 5.39
C GLY A 470 6.87 -17.47 4.01
N PHE A 471 7.95 -17.81 3.28
CA PHE A 471 8.16 -17.38 1.90
C PHE A 471 8.65 -18.57 1.08
N ALA A 472 8.17 -18.68 -0.16
CA ALA A 472 8.68 -19.65 -1.10
C ALA A 472 8.60 -19.14 -2.54
N ALA A 473 9.63 -19.43 -3.33
CA ALA A 473 9.52 -19.38 -4.78
C ALA A 473 8.93 -20.71 -5.25
N ALA A 474 7.83 -20.68 -6.01
CA ALA A 474 7.17 -21.87 -6.52
C ALA A 474 7.00 -21.76 -8.04
N TYR A 475 7.18 -22.88 -8.73
CA TYR A 475 7.10 -22.98 -10.18
C TYR A 475 6.84 -24.43 -10.58
N MET A 476 6.40 -24.66 -11.82
CA MET A 476 6.37 -26.00 -12.39
C MET A 476 7.46 -26.17 -13.44
N GLN A 477 7.99 -27.37 -13.54
CA GLN A 477 9.03 -27.77 -14.48
C GLN A 477 8.60 -29.04 -15.21
N TYR A 478 8.79 -29.12 -16.51
CA TYR A 478 8.50 -30.32 -17.28
C TYR A 478 9.77 -31.14 -17.50
N VAL A 479 9.89 -32.23 -16.74
CA VAL A 479 11.10 -33.07 -16.65
C VAL A 479 10.69 -34.54 -16.75
N ASN A 480 11.45 -35.35 -17.48
CA ASN A 480 11.20 -36.79 -17.64
C ASN A 480 9.78 -37.14 -18.16
N GLY A 481 9.20 -36.26 -18.99
CA GLY A 481 7.89 -36.50 -19.60
C GLY A 481 6.69 -36.21 -18.69
N GLU A 482 6.90 -35.59 -17.53
CA GLU A 482 5.84 -35.18 -16.62
C GLU A 482 6.06 -33.77 -16.06
N TRP A 483 4.95 -33.12 -15.67
CA TRP A 483 5.02 -31.88 -14.91
C TRP A 483 5.32 -32.17 -13.44
N GLN A 484 6.27 -31.42 -12.90
CA GLN A 484 6.62 -31.45 -11.48
C GLN A 484 6.39 -30.07 -10.88
N LEU A 485 5.72 -30.01 -9.72
CA LEU A 485 5.55 -28.79 -8.94
C LEU A 485 6.73 -28.65 -7.96
N ALA A 486 7.56 -27.64 -8.18
CA ALA A 486 8.74 -27.35 -7.38
C ALA A 486 8.51 -26.11 -6.51
N PHE A 487 9.02 -26.14 -5.28
CA PHE A 487 9.09 -24.94 -4.45
C PHE A 487 10.36 -24.91 -3.60
N GLN A 488 10.96 -23.72 -3.52
CA GLN A 488 12.13 -23.41 -2.72
C GLN A 488 11.70 -22.60 -1.51
N ARG A 489 11.97 -23.11 -0.31
CA ARG A 489 11.69 -22.39 0.94
C ARG A 489 12.72 -21.28 1.12
N GLN A 490 12.23 -20.07 1.34
CA GLN A 490 13.06 -18.88 1.39
C GLN A 490 12.91 -18.13 2.72
N GLU A 491 13.93 -17.34 3.01
CA GLU A 491 13.99 -16.31 4.04
C GLU A 491 14.57 -15.03 3.42
N TYR A 492 14.43 -13.90 4.11
CA TYR A 492 15.06 -12.66 3.68
C TYR A 492 16.31 -12.40 4.49
N GLN A 493 17.38 -12.07 3.79
CA GLN A 493 18.59 -11.53 4.38
C GLN A 493 18.65 -10.03 4.11
N GLN A 494 18.85 -9.25 5.16
CA GLN A 494 19.12 -7.83 5.04
C GLN A 494 20.63 -7.60 4.85
N ASP A 495 20.99 -6.86 3.81
CA ASP A 495 22.34 -6.41 3.50
C ASP A 495 22.31 -4.88 3.35
N GLY A 496 22.68 -4.17 4.43
CA GLY A 496 22.50 -2.72 4.54
C GLY A 496 21.02 -2.31 4.54
N GLN A 497 20.62 -1.50 3.55
CA GLN A 497 19.22 -1.11 3.33
C GLN A 497 18.48 -2.07 2.37
N THR A 498 19.20 -3.03 1.79
CA THR A 498 18.70 -3.93 0.75
C THR A 498 18.26 -5.26 1.33
N LEU A 499 17.12 -5.77 0.88
CA LEU A 499 16.58 -7.07 1.25
C LEU A 499 16.78 -8.01 0.07
N TRP A 500 17.37 -9.19 0.34
CA TRP A 500 17.58 -10.23 -0.66
C TRP A 500 16.88 -11.51 -0.24
N PRO A 501 16.16 -12.20 -1.14
CA PRO A 501 15.73 -13.56 -0.87
C PRO A 501 16.95 -14.48 -0.78
N LYS A 502 16.84 -15.48 0.07
CA LYS A 502 17.85 -16.52 0.27
C LYS A 502 17.15 -17.84 0.58
N SER A 503 17.66 -18.95 0.06
CA SER A 503 17.22 -20.29 0.46
C SER A 503 17.41 -20.53 1.96
N ARG A 504 16.43 -21.19 2.58
CA ARG A 504 16.48 -21.50 4.02
C ARG A 504 17.53 -22.58 4.30
N ASN A 505 18.50 -22.27 5.15
CA ASN A 505 19.67 -23.12 5.41
C ASN A 505 19.39 -24.42 6.21
N SER A 506 18.30 -24.46 6.99
CA SER A 506 18.02 -25.53 7.96
C SER A 506 17.14 -26.66 7.43
N GLU A 507 16.73 -26.61 6.17
CA GLU A 507 15.75 -27.51 5.55
C GLU A 507 16.24 -27.93 4.16
N GLU A 508 15.63 -28.96 3.56
CA GLU A 508 15.89 -29.25 2.15
C GLU A 508 15.53 -28.02 1.30
N PRO A 509 16.48 -27.48 0.52
CA PRO A 509 16.33 -26.17 -0.12
C PRO A 509 15.19 -26.17 -1.15
N ILE A 510 14.89 -27.31 -1.77
CA ILE A 510 13.81 -27.47 -2.76
C ILE A 510 13.00 -28.73 -2.44
N SER A 511 11.69 -28.63 -2.58
CA SER A 511 10.77 -29.78 -2.55
C SER A 511 10.04 -29.89 -3.88
N ILE A 512 9.82 -31.13 -4.33
CA ILE A 512 9.26 -31.45 -5.65
C ILE A 512 8.09 -32.40 -5.47
N GLN A 513 7.00 -32.14 -6.16
CA GLN A 513 5.82 -32.99 -6.21
C GLN A 513 5.54 -33.40 -7.65
N THR A 514 5.09 -34.64 -7.85
CA THR A 514 4.52 -35.13 -9.10
C THR A 514 3.02 -35.34 -8.93
N ALA A 515 2.30 -35.45 -10.05
CA ALA A 515 0.86 -35.63 -10.04
C ALA A 515 0.45 -36.89 -9.27
N ASN A 516 -0.40 -36.73 -8.25
CA ASN A 516 -0.93 -37.82 -7.45
C ASN A 516 -2.41 -37.55 -7.11
N SER A 517 -3.27 -38.51 -7.45
CA SER A 517 -4.73 -38.45 -7.24
C SER A 517 -5.14 -38.42 -5.76
N GLN A 518 -4.25 -38.85 -4.85
CA GLN A 518 -4.50 -38.85 -3.40
C GLN A 518 -4.16 -37.52 -2.71
N VAL A 519 -3.69 -36.49 -3.43
CA VAL A 519 -3.29 -35.22 -2.82
C VAL A 519 -4.44 -34.54 -2.08
N ALA A 520 -5.65 -34.52 -2.67
CA ALA A 520 -6.82 -33.94 -2.04
C ALA A 520 -7.17 -34.62 -0.70
N GLU A 521 -7.28 -35.95 -0.69
CA GLU A 521 -7.58 -36.74 0.52
C GLU A 521 -6.50 -36.59 1.59
N ARG A 522 -5.24 -36.66 1.18
CA ARG A 522 -4.09 -36.45 2.08
C ARG A 522 -4.11 -35.07 2.71
N ASN A 523 -4.34 -34.02 1.91
CA ASN A 523 -4.38 -32.65 2.40
C ASN A 523 -5.56 -32.43 3.37
N GLN A 524 -6.73 -33.02 3.08
CA GLN A 524 -7.89 -33.00 3.96
C GLN A 524 -7.60 -33.65 5.31
N ALA A 525 -7.01 -34.85 5.32
CA ALA A 525 -6.66 -35.57 6.55
C ALA A 525 -5.58 -34.85 7.37
N GLN A 526 -4.55 -34.34 6.70
CA GLN A 526 -3.51 -33.53 7.34
C GLN A 526 -4.07 -32.25 7.96
N PHE A 527 -4.97 -31.57 7.24
CA PHE A 527 -5.62 -30.36 7.76
C PHE A 527 -6.47 -30.65 8.99
N ALA A 528 -7.27 -31.72 8.99
CA ALA A 528 -8.06 -32.11 10.15
C ALA A 528 -7.17 -32.38 11.38
N THR A 529 -6.07 -33.11 11.19
CA THR A 529 -5.08 -33.39 12.25
C THR A 529 -4.41 -32.11 12.74
N TYR A 530 -4.06 -31.22 11.82
CA TYR A 530 -3.44 -29.93 12.12
C TYR A 530 -4.37 -29.00 12.90
N ARG A 531 -5.62 -28.85 12.45
CA ARG A 531 -6.65 -28.05 13.14
C ARG A 531 -6.88 -28.55 14.56
N GLU A 532 -7.02 -29.87 14.74
CA GLU A 532 -7.18 -30.47 16.07
C GLU A 532 -5.96 -30.18 16.96
N ARG A 533 -4.74 -30.27 16.41
CA ARG A 533 -3.53 -29.91 17.17
C ARG A 533 -3.57 -28.46 17.65
N ILE A 534 -3.97 -27.51 16.80
CA ILE A 534 -4.10 -26.09 17.16
C ILE A 534 -5.20 -25.89 18.21
N HIS A 535 -6.34 -26.55 18.08
CA HIS A 535 -7.41 -26.54 19.08
C HIS A 535 -6.92 -27.03 20.46
N GLN A 536 -6.18 -28.13 20.50
CA GLN A 536 -5.61 -28.65 21.74
C GLN A 536 -4.56 -27.71 22.34
N GLN A 537 -3.73 -27.08 21.51
CA GLN A 537 -2.78 -26.06 21.96
C GLN A 537 -3.50 -24.83 22.52
N LEU A 538 -4.54 -24.33 21.84
CA LEU A 538 -5.33 -23.20 22.31
C LEU A 538 -6.05 -23.53 23.62
N LYS A 539 -6.67 -24.71 23.75
CA LYS A 539 -7.29 -25.19 24.99
C LYS A 539 -6.27 -25.28 26.13
N LYS A 540 -5.06 -25.80 25.85
CA LYS A 540 -3.98 -25.86 26.84
C LYS A 540 -3.58 -24.47 27.32
N ILE A 541 -3.43 -23.50 26.42
CA ILE A 541 -3.14 -22.10 26.77
C ILE A 541 -4.32 -21.51 27.56
N ALA A 542 -5.56 -21.77 27.16
CA ALA A 542 -6.74 -21.32 27.87
C ALA A 542 -6.76 -21.80 29.33
N THR A 543 -6.52 -23.10 29.57
CA THR A 543 -6.40 -23.65 30.93
C THR A 543 -5.27 -22.97 31.71
N GLN A 544 -4.12 -22.71 31.09
CA GLN A 544 -3.00 -22.00 31.74
C GLN A 544 -3.39 -20.61 32.25
N PHE A 545 -4.26 -19.91 31.51
CA PHE A 545 -4.74 -18.57 31.87
C PHE A 545 -6.09 -18.56 32.60
N GLY A 546 -6.60 -19.73 33.03
CA GLY A 546 -7.87 -19.87 33.74
C GLY A 546 -9.08 -19.46 32.90
N VAL A 547 -9.02 -19.60 31.57
CA VAL A 547 -10.14 -19.42 30.66
C VAL A 547 -10.89 -20.75 30.54
N PRO A 548 -12.20 -20.80 30.84
CA PRO A 548 -13.00 -22.02 30.69
C PRO A 548 -12.99 -22.53 29.25
N VAL A 549 -12.88 -23.86 29.11
CA VAL A 549 -12.86 -24.55 27.81
C VAL A 549 -14.06 -25.48 27.63
N GLU A 550 -14.88 -25.64 28.68
CA GLU A 550 -16.08 -26.46 28.69
C GLU A 550 -17.08 -25.94 27.65
N GLY A 551 -17.57 -26.84 26.79
CA GLY A 551 -18.53 -26.51 25.74
C GLY A 551 -17.92 -25.91 24.46
N VAL A 552 -16.61 -25.65 24.42
CA VAL A 552 -15.95 -25.18 23.18
C VAL A 552 -15.81 -26.34 22.19
N SER A 553 -16.63 -26.29 21.15
CA SER A 553 -16.76 -27.27 20.09
C SER A 553 -17.19 -26.59 18.78
N ASP A 554 -17.07 -27.33 17.67
CA ASP A 554 -17.50 -26.86 16.36
C ASP A 554 -19.00 -26.55 16.34
N GLY A 555 -19.36 -25.38 15.84
CA GLY A 555 -20.76 -25.05 15.56
C GLY A 555 -21.24 -25.75 14.30
N VAL A 556 -22.55 -25.95 14.19
CA VAL A 556 -23.14 -26.54 12.97
C VAL A 556 -23.21 -25.49 11.88
N TYR A 557 -22.51 -25.71 10.76
CA TYR A 557 -22.72 -24.93 9.54
C TYR A 557 -24.06 -25.31 8.91
N LYS A 558 -24.98 -24.34 8.80
CA LYS A 558 -26.31 -24.54 8.19
C LYS A 558 -26.35 -23.94 6.78
N GLU A 559 -26.04 -22.65 6.69
CA GLU A 559 -26.08 -21.83 5.49
C GLU A 559 -25.36 -20.50 5.77
N GLY A 560 -25.05 -19.74 4.72
CA GLY A 560 -24.48 -18.40 4.81
C GLY A 560 -23.12 -18.25 4.12
N GLU A 561 -22.81 -17.01 3.74
CA GLU A 561 -21.52 -16.64 3.16
C GLU A 561 -20.39 -16.67 4.20
N PHE A 562 -19.15 -16.72 3.70
CA PHE A 562 -17.97 -16.62 4.54
C PHE A 562 -17.98 -15.33 5.39
N SER A 563 -17.72 -15.48 6.68
CA SER A 563 -17.55 -14.37 7.61
C SER A 563 -16.64 -14.80 8.76
N PRO A 564 -15.67 -13.98 9.19
CA PRO A 564 -14.86 -14.26 10.37
C PRO A 564 -15.68 -14.42 11.67
N HIS A 565 -16.91 -13.91 11.68
CA HIS A 565 -17.86 -14.01 12.81
C HIS A 565 -19.01 -14.98 12.53
N HIS A 566 -18.78 -15.97 11.66
CA HIS A 566 -19.82 -16.92 11.31
C HIS A 566 -20.18 -17.80 12.53
N PRO A 567 -21.48 -18.03 12.82
CA PRO A 567 -21.92 -18.80 13.99
C PRO A 567 -21.27 -20.18 14.14
N ALA A 568 -20.90 -20.81 13.02
CA ALA A 568 -20.25 -22.12 13.01
C ALA A 568 -18.85 -22.14 13.63
N ILE A 569 -18.13 -21.00 13.63
CA ILE A 569 -16.77 -20.90 14.18
C ILE A 569 -16.69 -20.02 15.44
N THR A 570 -17.78 -19.34 15.82
CA THR A 570 -17.80 -18.35 16.90
C THR A 570 -17.26 -18.87 18.22
N ALA A 571 -17.55 -20.13 18.60
CA ALA A 571 -17.06 -20.68 19.87
C ALA A 571 -15.52 -20.69 19.96
N TRP A 572 -14.84 -21.02 18.86
CA TRP A 572 -13.38 -21.03 18.79
C TRP A 572 -12.80 -19.61 18.74
N ILE A 573 -13.43 -18.70 18.00
CA ILE A 573 -13.03 -17.29 17.94
C ILE A 573 -13.18 -16.63 19.33
N GLU A 574 -14.26 -16.91 20.06
CA GLU A 574 -14.44 -16.41 21.42
C GLU A 574 -13.41 -16.97 22.41
N LEU A 575 -13.07 -18.26 22.30
CA LEU A 575 -12.01 -18.85 23.12
C LEU A 575 -10.68 -18.15 22.84
N HIS A 576 -10.33 -18.01 21.57
CA HIS A 576 -9.15 -17.27 21.12
C HIS A 576 -9.10 -15.86 21.73
N ASP A 577 -10.16 -15.06 21.56
CA ASP A 577 -10.20 -13.67 22.02
C ASP A 577 -10.09 -13.55 23.55
N LYS A 578 -10.72 -14.48 24.30
CA LYS A 578 -10.60 -14.53 25.76
C LYS A 578 -9.17 -14.87 26.20
N VAL A 579 -8.53 -15.83 25.53
CA VAL A 579 -7.12 -16.19 25.80
C VAL A 579 -6.19 -15.03 25.50
N GLN A 580 -6.34 -14.40 24.34
CA GLN A 580 -5.56 -13.23 23.95
C GLN A 580 -5.72 -12.09 24.97
N ALA A 581 -6.95 -11.82 25.42
CA ALA A 581 -7.21 -10.82 26.44
C ALA A 581 -6.51 -11.13 27.77
N LYS A 582 -6.44 -12.40 28.18
CA LYS A 582 -5.71 -12.83 29.40
C LYS A 582 -4.20 -12.68 29.26
N ILE A 583 -3.62 -13.10 28.13
CA ILE A 583 -2.20 -12.91 27.84
C ILE A 583 -1.83 -11.43 27.88
N ILE A 584 -2.65 -10.59 27.25
CA ILE A 584 -2.47 -9.13 27.29
C ILE A 584 -2.54 -8.62 28.73
N ALA A 585 -3.52 -9.05 29.52
CA ALA A 585 -3.65 -8.63 30.92
C ALA A 585 -2.45 -9.05 31.78
N ASP A 586 -1.95 -10.28 31.60
CA ASP A 586 -0.84 -10.84 32.37
C ASP A 586 0.50 -10.16 32.01
N THR A 587 0.71 -9.89 30.72
CA THR A 587 1.87 -9.13 30.25
C THR A 587 1.76 -7.63 30.55
N GLN A 588 0.57 -7.10 30.82
CA GLN A 588 0.37 -5.68 31.11
C GLN A 588 1.16 -5.24 32.35
N GLN A 589 1.21 -6.04 33.42
CA GLN A 589 1.99 -5.69 34.62
C GLN A 589 3.49 -5.61 34.33
N LEU A 590 4.01 -6.48 33.46
CA LEU A 590 5.40 -6.44 33.01
C LEU A 590 5.66 -5.21 32.14
N VAL A 591 4.75 -4.90 31.22
CA VAL A 591 4.81 -3.68 30.41
C VAL A 591 4.79 -2.44 31.31
N ASP A 592 3.90 -2.39 32.30
CA ASP A 592 3.76 -1.28 33.24
C ASP A 592 4.98 -1.16 34.17
N LYS A 593 5.50 -2.28 34.68
CA LYS A 593 6.76 -2.33 35.46
C LYS A 593 7.94 -1.88 34.63
N ARG A 594 8.04 -2.31 33.37
CA ARG A 594 9.06 -1.85 32.43
C ARG A 594 8.95 -0.36 32.19
N ASN A 595 7.74 0.16 31.98
CA ASN A 595 7.50 1.59 31.83
C ASN A 595 7.87 2.36 33.11
N GLY A 596 7.57 1.80 34.28
CA GLY A 596 7.97 2.32 35.59
C GLY A 596 9.49 2.30 35.82
N LEU A 597 10.20 1.27 35.34
CA LEU A 597 11.65 1.20 35.36
C LEU A 597 12.30 2.17 34.37
N TYR A 598 11.71 2.36 33.19
CA TYR A 598 12.11 3.41 32.27
C TYR A 598 11.95 4.80 32.90
N LYS A 599 10.87 5.01 33.68
CA LYS A 599 10.67 6.24 34.46
C LYS A 599 11.69 6.37 35.61
N ALA A 600 11.91 5.31 36.39
CA ALA A 600 12.90 5.34 37.46
C ALA A 600 14.32 5.58 36.91
N ARG A 601 14.61 5.11 35.70
CA ARG A 601 15.87 5.40 34.98
C ARG A 601 15.99 6.88 34.59
N SER A 602 14.89 7.56 34.29
CA SER A 602 14.90 8.99 33.88
C SER A 602 14.98 9.96 35.06
N ASP A 603 14.56 9.53 36.26
CA ASP A 603 14.33 10.42 37.41
C ASP A 603 15.53 10.51 38.40
N THR A 604 16.64 9.78 38.22
CA THR A 604 17.70 9.65 39.25
C THR A 604 18.83 10.67 39.17
N SER A 605 19.05 11.42 40.25
CA SER A 605 20.30 12.14 40.57
C SER A 605 21.24 11.29 41.44
N GLU A 606 22.46 11.07 40.96
CA GLU A 606 23.72 10.73 41.67
C GLU A 606 23.86 9.53 42.63
N ASN A 607 22.86 8.71 43.00
CA ASN A 607 23.12 7.59 43.95
C ASN A 607 22.36 6.26 43.75
N PHE A 608 22.12 5.82 42.51
CA PHE A 608 21.51 4.48 42.27
C PHE A 608 22.01 3.81 40.99
N GLN A 609 22.20 2.49 41.04
CA GLN A 609 22.90 1.70 40.00
C GLN A 609 22.11 1.57 38.67
N PRO A 610 22.48 2.31 37.60
CA PRO A 610 21.75 2.29 36.32
C PRO A 610 21.84 0.92 35.61
N ALA A 611 22.94 0.20 35.85
CA ALA A 611 23.15 -1.15 35.35
C ALA A 611 22.08 -2.14 35.86
N LEU A 612 21.62 -1.99 37.10
CA LEU A 612 20.59 -2.85 37.68
C LEU A 612 19.22 -2.62 37.03
N ILE A 613 18.86 -1.35 36.77
CA ILE A 613 17.60 -1.00 36.09
C ILE A 613 17.63 -1.50 34.63
N ASP A 614 18.76 -1.33 33.94
CA ASP A 614 18.93 -1.82 32.57
C ASP A 614 18.88 -3.34 32.50
N GLN A 615 19.45 -4.04 33.49
CA GLN A 615 19.32 -5.49 33.62
C GLN A 615 17.88 -5.91 33.87
N GLN A 616 17.12 -5.21 34.71
CA GLN A 616 15.71 -5.51 34.96
C GLN A 616 14.83 -5.26 33.72
N ILE A 617 15.09 -4.19 32.97
CA ILE A 617 14.40 -3.91 31.69
C ILE A 617 14.72 -5.01 30.67
N LYS A 618 15.99 -5.41 30.55
CA LYS A 618 16.41 -6.50 29.66
C LYS A 618 15.68 -7.79 30.03
N GLN A 619 15.59 -8.13 31.32
CA GLN A 619 14.89 -9.31 31.80
C GLN A 619 13.38 -9.27 31.47
N ILE A 620 12.74 -8.11 31.63
CA ILE A 620 11.34 -7.94 31.24
C ILE A 620 11.15 -8.08 29.73
N ASN A 621 12.02 -7.48 28.91
CA ASN A 621 11.93 -7.62 27.46
C ASN A 621 12.10 -9.07 27.01
N ILE A 622 13.06 -9.80 27.58
CA ILE A 622 13.23 -11.25 27.34
C ILE A 622 11.95 -11.99 27.72
N THR A 623 11.30 -11.61 28.82
CA THR A 623 10.04 -12.24 29.25
C THR A 623 8.91 -11.91 28.27
N LEU A 624 8.77 -10.67 27.81
CA LEU A 624 7.75 -10.31 26.82
C LEU A 624 7.99 -10.97 25.46
N GLU A 625 9.25 -11.07 25.02
CA GLU A 625 9.63 -11.83 23.82
C GLU A 625 9.34 -13.32 23.98
N TYR A 626 9.57 -13.89 25.17
CA TYR A 626 9.17 -15.26 25.48
C TYR A 626 7.67 -15.45 25.33
N TYR A 627 6.83 -14.55 25.85
CA TYR A 627 5.37 -14.64 25.69
C TYR A 627 4.98 -14.61 24.22
N LYS A 628 5.53 -13.67 23.44
CA LYS A 628 5.27 -13.58 21.99
C LYS A 628 5.65 -14.88 21.27
N ALA A 629 6.89 -15.32 21.45
CA ALA A 629 7.40 -16.55 20.85
C ALA A 629 6.62 -17.80 21.28
N ARG A 630 6.06 -17.79 22.49
CA ARG A 630 5.32 -18.92 23.05
C ARG A 630 3.88 -19.01 22.56
N TYR A 631 3.20 -17.87 22.36
CA TYR A 631 1.75 -17.83 22.20
C TYR A 631 1.27 -17.23 20.88
N ASP A 632 1.97 -16.26 20.28
CA ASP A 632 1.46 -15.51 19.12
C ASP A 632 1.17 -16.44 17.93
N SER A 633 2.09 -17.36 17.62
CA SER A 633 1.89 -18.33 16.52
C SER A 633 0.64 -19.20 16.71
N VAL A 634 0.35 -19.65 17.93
CA VAL A 634 -0.86 -20.47 18.18
C VAL A 634 -2.13 -19.64 18.03
N LEU A 635 -2.11 -18.39 18.50
CA LEU A 635 -3.24 -17.48 18.39
C LEU A 635 -3.56 -17.15 16.93
N ASP A 636 -2.55 -16.80 16.14
CA ASP A 636 -2.70 -16.48 14.72
C ASP A 636 -3.13 -17.72 13.91
N GLU A 637 -2.54 -18.89 14.18
CA GLU A 637 -2.93 -20.14 13.52
C GLU A 637 -4.35 -20.57 13.89
N ALA A 638 -4.80 -20.33 15.13
CA ALA A 638 -6.17 -20.65 15.54
C ALA A 638 -7.22 -19.92 14.70
N LEU A 639 -6.98 -18.64 14.35
CA LEU A 639 -7.88 -17.91 13.45
C LEU A 639 -7.85 -18.48 12.03
N SER A 640 -6.66 -18.79 11.51
CA SER A 640 -6.46 -19.28 10.14
C SER A 640 -7.12 -20.64 9.90
N VAL A 641 -7.00 -21.58 10.84
CA VAL A 641 -7.61 -22.91 10.71
C VAL A 641 -9.14 -22.84 10.75
N GLU A 642 -9.74 -21.94 11.53
CA GLU A 642 -11.19 -21.77 11.56
C GLU A 642 -11.73 -21.17 10.27
N GLN A 643 -11.03 -20.20 9.69
CA GLN A 643 -11.40 -19.63 8.41
C GLN A 643 -11.32 -20.68 7.28
N SER A 644 -10.23 -21.47 7.26
CA SER A 644 -10.05 -22.56 6.29
C SER A 644 -11.16 -23.61 6.42
N TRP A 645 -11.49 -24.01 7.66
CA TRP A 645 -12.56 -24.96 7.92
C TRP A 645 -13.94 -24.43 7.51
N LEU A 646 -14.25 -23.16 7.78
CA LEU A 646 -15.51 -22.55 7.34
C LEU A 646 -15.65 -22.58 5.82
N TRP A 647 -14.58 -22.27 5.09
CA TRP A 647 -14.58 -22.38 3.63
C TRP A 647 -14.83 -23.82 3.16
N GLN A 648 -14.26 -24.83 3.82
CA GLN A 648 -14.58 -26.23 3.52
C GLN A 648 -16.06 -26.56 3.76
N GLN A 649 -16.68 -26.03 4.83
CA GLN A 649 -18.11 -26.25 5.08
C GLN A 649 -18.97 -25.64 3.98
N ILE A 650 -18.63 -24.42 3.53
CA ILE A 650 -19.31 -23.76 2.40
C ILE A 650 -19.16 -24.61 1.12
N LYS A 651 -17.95 -25.07 0.81
CA LYS A 651 -17.70 -25.96 -0.34
C LYS A 651 -18.52 -27.25 -0.23
N SER A 652 -18.47 -27.93 0.91
CA SER A 652 -19.17 -29.19 1.12
C SER A 652 -20.69 -29.05 0.99
N LYS A 653 -21.24 -27.88 1.29
CA LYS A 653 -22.68 -27.61 1.21
C LYS A 653 -23.14 -27.15 -0.17
N SER A 654 -22.34 -26.29 -0.81
CA SER A 654 -22.75 -25.49 -1.98
C SER A 654 -21.91 -25.76 -3.23
N GLY A 655 -20.95 -26.69 -3.17
CA GLY A 655 -20.06 -27.04 -4.27
C GLY A 655 -18.83 -26.13 -4.40
N VAL A 656 -17.91 -26.53 -5.27
CA VAL A 656 -16.66 -25.78 -5.55
C VAL A 656 -16.93 -24.38 -6.08
N ASP A 657 -17.96 -24.18 -6.89
CA ASP A 657 -18.31 -22.89 -7.49
C ASP A 657 -18.69 -21.81 -6.45
N ALA A 658 -19.11 -22.22 -5.25
CA ALA A 658 -19.41 -21.31 -4.16
C ALA A 658 -18.15 -20.73 -3.49
N VAL A 659 -17.00 -21.41 -3.63
CA VAL A 659 -15.74 -21.06 -2.95
C VAL A 659 -14.62 -20.68 -3.92
N VAL A 660 -14.72 -21.12 -5.16
CA VAL A 660 -13.82 -20.81 -6.28
C VAL A 660 -14.68 -20.46 -7.49
N ARG A 661 -14.64 -19.19 -7.87
CA ARG A 661 -15.39 -18.67 -9.02
C ARG A 661 -14.43 -18.48 -10.18
N ILE A 662 -14.67 -19.26 -11.23
CA ILE A 662 -13.98 -19.18 -12.52
C ILE A 662 -14.93 -18.42 -13.45
N ASP A 663 -15.10 -17.12 -13.22
CA ASP A 663 -15.83 -16.35 -14.21
C ASP A 663 -14.88 -16.16 -15.41
N ASP A 664 -15.14 -16.80 -16.56
CA ASP A 664 -14.48 -16.51 -17.86
C ASP A 664 -14.66 -15.05 -18.28
N THR A 665 -15.52 -14.32 -17.57
CA THR A 665 -15.46 -12.87 -17.57
C THR A 665 -14.16 -12.33 -16.99
N SER A 666 -13.14 -13.07 -16.53
CA SER A 666 -11.88 -12.49 -16.03
C SER A 666 -11.06 -11.70 -17.06
N ILE A 667 -11.34 -11.91 -18.36
CA ILE A 667 -10.88 -11.06 -19.46
C ILE A 667 -11.74 -9.76 -19.58
N LEU A 668 -12.96 -9.75 -19.05
CA LEU A 668 -13.95 -8.66 -19.00
C LEU A 668 -14.32 -8.14 -17.58
N SER A 669 -13.75 -8.70 -16.51
CA SER A 669 -14.07 -8.44 -15.09
C SER A 669 -13.05 -7.47 -14.50
N SER A 670 -12.57 -6.58 -15.36
CA SER A 670 -12.22 -5.21 -15.00
C SER A 670 -13.47 -4.34 -14.73
N SER A 671 -14.62 -4.95 -14.45
CA SER A 671 -15.93 -4.29 -14.28
C SER A 671 -16.62 -4.53 -12.92
N LYS A 672 -15.91 -5.06 -11.92
CA LYS A 672 -16.25 -4.85 -10.50
C LYS A 672 -15.00 -4.43 -9.70
N GLU A 673 -14.75 -3.12 -9.76
CA GLU A 673 -14.00 -2.31 -8.79
C GLU A 673 -12.82 -3.00 -8.08
N HIS A 674 -11.75 -3.25 -8.82
CA HIS A 674 -10.50 -2.59 -8.43
C HIS A 674 -10.53 -1.20 -9.06
N THR A 675 -10.17 -0.20 -8.27
CA THR A 675 -10.26 1.23 -8.55
C THR A 675 -9.31 1.69 -9.65
N SER A 676 -9.26 1.01 -10.79
CA SER A 676 -8.56 1.55 -11.96
C SER A 676 -9.46 2.58 -12.63
N ASN A 677 -9.07 3.86 -12.55
CA ASN A 677 -9.78 4.88 -13.31
C ASN A 677 -9.67 4.57 -14.82
N MET A 678 -10.59 5.11 -15.61
CA MET A 678 -10.64 4.88 -17.06
C MET A 678 -9.35 5.23 -17.80
N GLY A 679 -8.58 6.18 -17.25
CA GLY A 679 -7.26 6.57 -17.75
C GLY A 679 -6.22 5.47 -17.56
N GLU A 680 -6.22 4.79 -16.41
CA GLU A 680 -5.33 3.65 -16.14
C GLU A 680 -5.66 2.46 -17.03
N ARG A 681 -6.95 2.15 -17.23
CA ARG A 681 -7.36 1.08 -18.16
C ARG A 681 -6.93 1.37 -19.59
N TYR A 682 -7.11 2.60 -20.05
CA TYR A 682 -6.62 3.05 -21.35
C TYR A 682 -5.09 2.95 -21.43
N ALA A 683 -4.35 3.48 -20.46
CA ALA A 683 -2.89 3.48 -20.47
C ALA A 683 -2.31 2.07 -20.49
N ILE A 684 -2.93 1.12 -19.77
CA ILE A 684 -2.52 -0.28 -19.75
C ILE A 684 -2.74 -0.93 -21.12
N VAL A 685 -3.91 -0.72 -21.74
CA VAL A 685 -4.23 -1.34 -23.05
C VAL A 685 -3.44 -0.68 -24.18
N GLU A 686 -3.23 0.62 -24.13
CA GLU A 686 -2.44 1.38 -25.11
C GLU A 686 -0.95 1.00 -25.03
N ALA A 687 -0.37 0.93 -23.82
CA ALA A 687 1.00 0.46 -23.62
C ALA A 687 1.18 -1.00 -24.07
N TYR A 688 0.19 -1.86 -23.80
CA TYR A 688 0.18 -3.24 -24.30
C TYR A 688 0.21 -3.31 -25.84
N GLN A 689 -0.54 -2.44 -26.54
CA GLN A 689 -0.53 -2.39 -28.01
C GLN A 689 0.78 -1.80 -28.58
N ARG A 690 1.37 -0.80 -27.92
CA ARG A 690 2.71 -0.28 -28.29
C ARG A 690 3.81 -1.31 -28.12
N ASN A 691 3.79 -2.07 -27.01
CA ASN A 691 4.83 -3.06 -26.68
C ASN A 691 4.81 -4.30 -27.58
N ARG A 692 3.72 -4.55 -28.31
CA ARG A 692 3.62 -5.61 -29.32
C ARG A 692 4.28 -5.26 -30.66
N LEU A 693 4.78 -4.03 -30.83
CA LEU A 693 5.34 -3.52 -32.10
C LEU A 693 4.42 -3.78 -33.30
N ASP A 694 3.10 -3.66 -33.09
CA ASP A 694 2.12 -3.88 -34.14
C ASP A 694 2.28 -2.80 -35.23
N ALA A 695 2.63 -3.23 -36.44
CA ALA A 695 2.94 -2.35 -37.56
C ALA A 695 1.72 -1.50 -37.95
N GLU A 696 0.51 -2.05 -37.87
CA GLU A 696 -0.74 -1.35 -38.18
C GLU A 696 -1.06 -0.30 -37.12
N PHE A 697 -0.86 -0.61 -35.84
CA PHE A 697 -1.02 0.37 -34.76
C PHE A 697 -0.03 1.53 -34.88
N THR A 698 1.23 1.21 -35.22
CA THR A 698 2.28 2.22 -35.41
C THR A 698 2.01 3.10 -36.63
N ASP A 699 1.50 2.53 -37.73
CA ASP A 699 1.01 3.28 -38.88
C ASP A 699 -0.17 4.17 -38.50
N GLY A 700 -1.09 3.65 -37.69
CA GLY A 700 -2.19 4.38 -37.08
C GLY A 700 -1.75 5.61 -36.30
N LEU A 701 -0.72 5.47 -35.46
CA LEU A 701 -0.16 6.57 -34.67
C LEU A 701 0.42 7.69 -35.53
N ARG A 702 1.07 7.34 -36.66
CA ARG A 702 1.75 8.28 -37.56
C ARG A 702 0.79 9.01 -38.50
N ASN A 703 -0.19 8.28 -39.04
CA ASN A 703 -1.11 8.78 -40.06
C ASN A 703 -2.51 9.07 -39.48
N PHE A 704 -2.57 9.43 -38.19
CA PHE A 704 -3.81 9.50 -37.42
C PHE A 704 -4.83 10.53 -37.92
N GLN A 705 -4.40 11.53 -38.69
CA GLN A 705 -5.28 12.57 -39.24
C GLN A 705 -6.13 12.05 -40.41
N ASP A 706 -5.59 11.11 -41.20
CA ASP A 706 -6.23 10.59 -42.42
C ASP A 706 -7.03 9.30 -42.18
N ILE A 707 -7.00 8.75 -40.96
CA ILE A 707 -7.66 7.49 -40.62
C ILE A 707 -9.07 7.74 -40.08
N SER A 708 -10.07 7.16 -40.74
CA SER A 708 -11.46 7.18 -40.28
C SER A 708 -11.68 6.15 -39.16
N ILE A 709 -12.22 6.62 -38.02
CA ILE A 709 -12.47 5.81 -36.83
C ILE A 709 -13.99 5.71 -36.62
N PRO A 710 -14.60 4.53 -36.72
CA PRO A 710 -16.02 4.34 -36.45
C PRO A 710 -16.41 4.84 -35.05
N GLY A 711 -17.47 5.64 -34.98
CA GLY A 711 -17.99 6.19 -33.72
C GLY A 711 -17.18 7.36 -33.15
N PHE A 712 -16.12 7.82 -33.82
CA PHE A 712 -15.36 9.00 -33.39
C PHE A 712 -16.02 10.31 -33.87
N ASP A 713 -16.08 11.30 -32.97
CA ASP A 713 -16.52 12.67 -33.25
C ASP A 713 -15.45 13.65 -32.75
N ASN A 714 -15.14 14.69 -33.53
CA ASN A 714 -14.17 15.74 -33.19
C ASN A 714 -14.52 16.54 -31.92
N ARG A 715 -15.76 16.41 -31.41
CA ARG A 715 -16.25 17.06 -30.18
C ARG A 715 -16.10 16.18 -28.93
N MET A 716 -15.66 14.92 -29.08
CA MET A 716 -15.48 14.03 -27.93
C MET A 716 -14.40 14.56 -26.99
N SER A 717 -14.62 14.41 -25.68
CA SER A 717 -13.57 14.58 -24.67
C SER A 717 -12.55 13.44 -24.75
N ALA A 718 -11.34 13.66 -24.23
CA ALA A 718 -10.33 12.61 -24.15
C ALA A 718 -10.82 11.39 -23.35
N LEU A 719 -11.72 11.59 -22.38
CA LEU A 719 -12.33 10.51 -21.63
C LEU A 719 -13.29 9.67 -22.48
N GLU A 720 -14.10 10.30 -23.34
CA GLU A 720 -15.01 9.62 -24.25
C GLU A 720 -14.25 8.87 -25.34
N MET A 721 -13.18 9.46 -25.87
CA MET A 721 -12.29 8.79 -26.81
C MET A 721 -11.59 7.58 -26.16
N LYS A 722 -11.17 7.67 -24.89
CA LYS A 722 -10.62 6.53 -24.13
C LYS A 722 -11.65 5.41 -23.93
N ARG A 723 -12.95 5.73 -23.81
CA ARG A 723 -14.02 4.71 -23.80
C ARG A 723 -14.12 4.03 -25.16
N LEU A 724 -14.15 4.81 -26.23
CA LEU A 724 -14.22 4.30 -27.60
C LEU A 724 -13.03 3.39 -27.92
N PHE A 725 -11.83 3.75 -27.45
CA PHE A 725 -10.62 2.92 -27.59
C PHE A 725 -10.75 1.55 -26.90
N LEU A 726 -11.46 1.50 -25.78
CA LEU A 726 -11.61 0.29 -24.96
C LEU A 726 -12.80 -0.60 -25.37
N ASP A 727 -13.67 -0.13 -26.28
CA ASP A 727 -14.93 -0.82 -26.65
C ASP A 727 -14.74 -2.03 -27.60
N GLY A 728 -13.48 -2.36 -27.93
CA GLY A 728 -13.14 -3.63 -28.55
C GLY A 728 -13.28 -3.69 -30.08
N GLN A 729 -14.07 -2.82 -30.71
CA GLN A 729 -14.45 -2.93 -32.12
C GLN A 729 -13.50 -2.26 -33.14
N LEU A 730 -12.49 -1.53 -32.68
CA LEU A 730 -11.55 -0.82 -33.56
C LEU A 730 -10.38 -1.71 -34.00
N THR A 731 -9.97 -1.58 -35.27
CA THR A 731 -8.76 -2.24 -35.80
C THR A 731 -7.50 -1.67 -35.14
N PRO A 732 -6.35 -2.40 -35.13
CA PRO A 732 -5.11 -1.89 -34.58
C PRO A 732 -4.70 -0.52 -35.16
N LYS A 733 -4.85 -0.32 -36.47
CA LYS A 733 -4.61 0.97 -37.15
C LYS A 733 -5.53 2.09 -36.69
N GLN A 734 -6.83 1.80 -36.50
CA GLN A 734 -7.79 2.77 -35.95
C GLN A 734 -7.52 3.08 -34.47
N ARG A 735 -7.09 2.09 -33.68
CA ARG A 735 -6.68 2.30 -32.29
C ARG A 735 -5.43 3.16 -32.21
N GLY A 736 -4.44 2.92 -33.07
CA GLY A 736 -3.26 3.78 -33.20
C GLY A 736 -3.66 5.22 -33.50
N ALA A 737 -4.55 5.43 -34.47
CA ALA A 737 -5.04 6.76 -34.81
C ALA A 737 -5.81 7.42 -33.65
N LEU A 738 -6.70 6.67 -32.99
CA LEU A 738 -7.46 7.17 -31.85
C LEU A 738 -6.55 7.52 -30.67
N SER A 739 -5.46 6.77 -30.46
CA SER A 739 -4.46 7.01 -29.43
C SER A 739 -3.74 8.36 -29.62
N SER A 740 -3.37 8.70 -30.86
CA SER A 740 -2.79 10.02 -31.16
C SER A 740 -3.80 11.14 -30.93
N ARG A 741 -5.05 10.97 -31.36
CA ARG A 741 -6.13 11.96 -31.13
C ARG A 741 -6.47 12.14 -29.64
N ILE A 742 -6.43 11.07 -28.85
CA ILE A 742 -6.56 11.12 -27.38
C ILE A 742 -5.42 11.93 -26.77
N THR A 743 -4.20 11.76 -27.27
CA THR A 743 -3.01 12.47 -26.78
C THR A 743 -3.13 13.97 -27.05
N GLU A 744 -3.52 14.36 -28.25
CA GLU A 744 -3.77 15.75 -28.63
C GLU A 744 -4.90 16.37 -27.80
N THR A 745 -6.04 15.69 -27.71
CA THR A 745 -7.21 16.16 -26.95
C THR A 745 -6.90 16.27 -25.46
N SER A 746 -6.18 15.30 -24.89
CA SER A 746 -5.76 15.34 -23.47
C SER A 746 -4.80 16.51 -23.21
N ARG A 747 -3.88 16.80 -24.13
CA ARG A 747 -2.96 17.95 -24.05
C ARG A 747 -3.73 19.28 -24.11
N ALA A 748 -4.70 19.38 -25.02
CA ALA A 748 -5.56 20.57 -25.14
C ALA A 748 -6.43 20.79 -23.89
N GLU A 749 -7.08 19.76 -23.37
CA GLU A 749 -7.87 19.82 -22.13
C GLU A 749 -7.00 20.20 -20.92
N TYR A 750 -5.78 19.67 -20.84
CA TYR A 750 -4.83 20.01 -19.78
C TYR A 750 -4.39 21.47 -19.84
N ILE A 751 -4.07 21.98 -21.04
CA ILE A 751 -3.74 23.39 -21.27
C ILE A 751 -4.92 24.31 -20.90
N ASP A 752 -6.14 23.98 -21.34
CA ASP A 752 -7.34 24.75 -20.99
C ASP A 752 -7.56 24.82 -19.46
N LYS A 753 -7.35 23.70 -18.76
CA LYS A 753 -7.41 23.66 -17.29
C LYS A 753 -6.36 24.55 -16.65
N ILE A 754 -5.11 24.53 -17.14
CA ILE A 754 -4.03 25.40 -16.63
C ILE A 754 -4.41 26.86 -16.82
N LEU A 755 -4.90 27.25 -18.01
CA LEU A 755 -5.26 28.63 -18.31
C LEU A 755 -6.45 29.12 -17.49
N LYS A 756 -7.49 28.30 -17.31
CA LYS A 756 -8.63 28.62 -16.42
C LYS A 756 -8.18 28.82 -14.97
N GLN A 757 -7.32 27.95 -14.46
CA GLN A 757 -6.77 28.08 -13.11
C GLN A 757 -5.90 29.32 -12.98
N THR A 758 -5.13 29.65 -14.02
CA THR A 758 -4.28 30.85 -14.09
C THR A 758 -5.13 32.12 -14.03
N SER A 759 -6.28 32.15 -14.72
CA SER A 759 -7.23 33.26 -14.64
C SER A 759 -7.73 33.49 -13.22
N VAL A 760 -8.09 32.42 -12.49
CA VAL A 760 -8.54 32.50 -11.09
C VAL A 760 -7.43 33.09 -10.20
N PHE A 761 -6.19 32.64 -10.37
CA PHE A 761 -5.06 33.19 -9.60
C PHE A 761 -4.78 34.65 -9.90
N SER A 762 -4.96 35.08 -11.15
CA SER A 762 -4.83 36.50 -11.52
C SER A 762 -5.83 37.37 -10.76
N GLU A 763 -7.08 36.92 -10.67
CA GLU A 763 -8.13 37.62 -9.95
C GLU A 763 -7.88 37.62 -8.43
N ASP A 764 -7.38 36.52 -7.88
CA ASP A 764 -7.04 36.42 -6.45
C ASP A 764 -5.88 37.34 -6.07
N PHE A 765 -4.83 37.45 -6.90
CA PHE A 765 -3.71 38.35 -6.64
C PHE A 765 -4.10 39.81 -6.73
N HIS A 766 -4.90 40.19 -7.73
CA HIS A 766 -5.49 41.53 -7.78
C HIS A 766 -6.37 41.82 -6.55
N ARG A 767 -7.21 40.88 -6.13
CA ARG A 767 -8.03 41.02 -4.91
C ARG A 767 -7.18 41.13 -3.63
N ALA A 768 -5.98 40.54 -3.62
CA ALA A 768 -5.03 40.63 -2.53
C ALA A 768 -4.17 41.92 -2.55
N GLY A 769 -4.44 42.84 -3.48
CA GLY A 769 -3.76 44.13 -3.58
C GLY A 769 -2.50 44.12 -4.46
N SER A 770 -2.35 43.13 -5.34
CA SER A 770 -1.27 43.13 -6.33
C SER A 770 -1.53 44.18 -7.42
N ASN A 771 -0.52 45.02 -7.65
CA ASN A 771 -0.54 46.07 -8.67
C ASN A 771 0.18 45.63 -9.97
N PHE A 772 0.87 44.49 -9.95
CA PHE A 772 1.57 43.92 -11.10
C PHE A 772 1.54 42.39 -11.02
N ASP A 773 0.78 41.76 -11.92
CA ASP A 773 0.66 40.31 -12.00
C ASP A 773 1.08 39.82 -13.39
N ARG A 774 2.22 39.11 -13.46
CA ARG A 774 2.67 38.44 -14.68
C ARG A 774 2.70 36.93 -14.47
N LEU A 775 1.56 36.30 -14.75
CA LEU A 775 1.42 34.86 -14.60
C LEU A 775 2.10 34.12 -15.76
N ALA A 776 3.06 33.27 -15.42
CA ALA A 776 3.78 32.43 -16.35
C ALA A 776 3.74 30.95 -15.88
N PRO A 777 2.59 30.27 -16.06
CA PRO A 777 2.45 28.88 -15.61
C PRO A 777 3.42 27.99 -16.37
N GLN A 778 4.46 27.47 -15.69
CA GLN A 778 5.49 26.65 -16.34
C GLN A 778 4.89 25.44 -17.07
N ASP A 779 3.82 24.85 -16.53
CA ASP A 779 3.20 23.67 -17.12
C ASP A 779 2.57 23.98 -18.48
N PHE A 780 2.14 25.22 -18.73
CA PHE A 780 1.67 25.67 -20.04
C PHE A 780 2.84 25.72 -21.03
N TYR A 781 3.92 26.45 -20.71
CA TYR A 781 5.05 26.62 -21.62
C TYR A 781 5.81 25.31 -21.88
N LEU A 782 6.00 24.48 -20.85
CA LEU A 782 6.63 23.17 -20.99
C LEU A 782 5.75 22.22 -21.80
N SER A 783 4.42 22.29 -21.63
CA SER A 783 3.49 21.55 -22.47
C SER A 783 3.53 21.99 -23.93
N LEU A 784 3.87 23.24 -24.26
CA LEU A 784 4.00 23.71 -25.65
C LEU A 784 5.30 23.23 -26.32
N VAL A 785 6.40 23.14 -25.58
CA VAL A 785 7.71 22.68 -26.11
C VAL A 785 7.92 21.17 -26.02
N GLY A 786 6.92 20.41 -25.55
CA GLY A 786 6.99 18.95 -25.43
C GLY A 786 7.91 18.44 -24.32
N ASP A 787 8.22 19.26 -23.31
CA ASP A 787 9.10 18.87 -22.21
C ASP A 787 8.35 18.03 -21.16
N VAL A 788 8.82 16.79 -20.95
CA VAL A 788 8.22 15.79 -20.03
C VAL A 788 8.92 15.70 -18.66
N SER A 789 9.86 16.60 -18.35
CA SER A 789 10.73 16.53 -17.16
C SER A 789 10.04 16.75 -15.80
N GLY A 790 8.72 16.98 -15.76
CA GLY A 790 7.99 17.24 -14.52
C GLY A 790 8.22 18.64 -13.91
N GLY A 791 8.88 19.55 -14.63
CA GLY A 791 9.02 20.96 -14.29
C GLY A 791 10.46 21.49 -14.39
N ARG A 792 10.60 22.79 -14.71
CA ARG A 792 11.90 23.51 -14.79
C ARG A 792 11.99 24.62 -13.75
N CYS A 793 11.37 24.42 -12.60
CA CYS A 793 11.21 25.45 -11.59
C CYS A 793 12.54 26.05 -11.12
N TYR A 794 13.59 25.24 -10.98
CA TYR A 794 14.88 25.72 -10.50
C TYR A 794 15.61 26.62 -11.52
N PRO A 795 15.78 26.21 -12.80
CA PRO A 795 16.27 27.11 -13.85
C PRO A 795 15.40 28.36 -14.06
N LEU A 796 14.08 28.23 -14.07
CA LEU A 796 13.15 29.34 -14.31
C LEU A 796 13.17 30.36 -13.17
N VAL A 797 13.30 29.93 -11.91
CA VAL A 797 13.45 30.83 -10.76
C VAL A 797 14.78 31.59 -10.83
N ARG A 798 15.88 30.94 -11.23
CA ARG A 798 17.17 31.63 -11.43
C ARG A 798 17.08 32.67 -12.56
N ALA A 799 16.49 32.30 -13.69
CA ALA A 799 16.27 33.23 -14.81
C ALA A 799 15.37 34.40 -14.40
N MET A 800 14.29 34.14 -13.64
CA MET A 800 13.38 35.17 -13.14
C MET A 800 14.05 36.11 -12.14
N ALA A 801 14.90 35.58 -11.25
CA ALA A 801 15.65 36.39 -10.30
C ALA A 801 16.64 37.34 -11.01
N VAL A 802 17.33 36.84 -12.05
CA VAL A 802 18.22 37.65 -12.89
C VAL A 802 17.43 38.70 -13.68
N ALA A 803 16.30 38.32 -14.28
CA ALA A 803 15.44 39.23 -15.02
C ALA A 803 14.88 40.36 -14.13
N LEU A 804 14.41 40.01 -12.92
CA LEU A 804 13.94 40.96 -11.93
C LEU A 804 15.06 41.89 -11.46
N ALA A 805 16.26 41.36 -11.17
CA ALA A 805 17.40 42.15 -10.72
C ALA A 805 17.91 43.12 -11.81
N ASN A 806 17.84 42.72 -13.08
CA ASN A 806 18.36 43.53 -14.19
C ASN A 806 17.43 44.68 -14.58
N SER A 807 16.11 44.48 -14.57
CA SER A 807 15.16 45.48 -15.12
C SER A 807 13.76 45.45 -14.50
N GLY A 808 13.60 44.92 -13.29
CA GLY A 808 12.32 44.89 -12.59
C GLY A 808 11.21 44.24 -13.42
N GLU A 809 10.03 44.88 -13.46
CA GLU A 809 8.86 44.41 -14.23
C GLU A 809 9.14 44.26 -15.73
N ALA A 810 9.94 45.15 -16.32
CA ALA A 810 10.30 45.06 -17.74
C ALA A 810 11.17 43.83 -18.04
N GLY A 811 12.08 43.48 -17.12
CA GLY A 811 12.86 42.26 -17.20
C GLY A 811 12.00 41.00 -17.10
N ILE A 812 11.05 41.00 -16.15
CA ILE A 812 10.05 39.92 -16.01
C ILE A 812 9.26 39.74 -17.31
N ASN A 813 8.74 40.83 -17.88
CA ASN A 813 7.94 40.78 -19.11
C ASN A 813 8.76 40.23 -20.29
N SER A 814 10.01 40.66 -20.45
CA SER A 814 10.90 40.16 -21.50
C SER A 814 11.19 38.66 -21.36
N LEU A 815 11.41 38.17 -20.13
CA LEU A 815 11.60 36.73 -19.90
C LEU A 815 10.35 35.92 -20.24
N VAL A 816 9.18 36.37 -19.80
CA VAL A 816 7.90 35.67 -20.05
C VAL A 816 7.53 35.70 -21.53
N GLU A 817 7.82 36.80 -22.23
CA GLU A 817 7.67 36.89 -23.68
C GLU A 817 8.58 35.90 -24.42
N LYS A 818 9.85 35.75 -23.99
CA LYS A 818 10.76 34.73 -24.55
C LYS A 818 10.27 33.31 -24.31
N LEU A 819 9.69 33.01 -23.15
CA LEU A 819 9.06 31.71 -22.86
C LEU A 819 7.86 31.46 -23.77
N TYR A 820 7.04 32.49 -24.00
CA TYR A 820 5.89 32.41 -24.91
C TYR A 820 6.30 32.20 -26.35
N LEU A 821 7.28 32.97 -26.85
CA LEU A 821 7.83 32.83 -28.20
C LEU A 821 8.48 31.46 -28.40
N SER A 822 9.18 30.94 -27.39
CA SER A 822 9.79 29.61 -27.44
C SER A 822 8.73 28.50 -27.50
N GLY A 823 7.64 28.63 -26.74
CA GLY A 823 6.48 27.74 -26.83
C GLY A 823 5.79 27.80 -28.20
N ALA A 824 5.55 28.99 -28.71
CA ALA A 824 4.94 29.20 -30.02
C ALA A 824 5.82 28.65 -31.16
N MET A 825 7.13 28.91 -31.14
CA MET A 825 8.07 28.42 -32.16
C MET A 825 8.22 26.89 -32.14
N ALA A 826 8.17 26.25 -30.98
CA ALA A 826 8.16 24.79 -30.89
C ALA A 826 6.89 24.17 -31.48
N SER A 827 5.73 24.82 -31.30
CA SER A 827 4.49 24.41 -31.97
C SER A 827 4.49 24.64 -33.49
N PHE A 828 5.34 25.54 -34.01
CA PHE A 828 5.56 25.70 -35.46
C PHE A 828 6.58 24.69 -36.02
N ALA A 829 7.50 24.16 -35.21
CA ALA A 829 8.45 23.14 -35.66
C ALA A 829 7.77 21.78 -35.95
N ASP A 830 6.63 21.50 -35.29
CA ASP A 830 5.73 20.37 -35.59
C ASP A 830 4.91 20.58 -36.87
N ILE A 831 4.90 21.80 -37.44
CA ILE A 831 4.22 22.17 -38.69
C ILE A 831 5.32 22.59 -39.69
N GLY A 832 6.07 21.60 -40.18
CA GLY A 832 7.34 21.77 -40.90
C GLY A 832 7.47 23.03 -41.77
N GLY A 833 8.37 23.93 -41.39
CA GLY A 833 8.73 25.07 -42.23
C GLY A 833 9.46 26.23 -41.53
N ALA A 834 10.67 26.03 -41.01
CA ALA A 834 11.65 27.12 -40.80
C ALA A 834 13.02 26.56 -40.35
N SER A 835 13.78 25.94 -41.26
CA SER A 835 15.06 25.29 -40.94
C SER A 835 16.29 26.22 -40.90
N GLU A 836 16.20 27.47 -41.37
CA GLU A 836 17.41 28.26 -41.65
C GLU A 836 17.90 29.20 -40.52
N HIS A 837 17.11 29.43 -39.46
CA HIS A 837 17.54 30.30 -38.34
C HIS A 837 17.60 29.60 -36.97
N LEU A 838 17.21 28.32 -36.90
CA LEU A 838 17.16 27.54 -35.65
C LEU A 838 18.54 27.25 -35.01
N PRO A 839 19.64 27.00 -35.74
CA PRO A 839 20.93 26.73 -35.10
C PRO A 839 21.53 27.93 -34.38
N GLN A 840 21.34 29.14 -34.92
CA GLN A 840 21.88 30.38 -34.35
C GLN A 840 21.10 30.82 -33.11
N ILE A 841 19.79 30.55 -33.03
CA ILE A 841 18.98 30.87 -31.85
C ILE A 841 19.15 29.81 -30.75
N ARG A 842 19.33 28.53 -31.12
CA ARG A 842 19.60 27.44 -30.16
C ARG A 842 20.87 27.69 -29.34
N GLN A 843 21.92 28.23 -29.97
CA GLN A 843 23.14 28.67 -29.30
C GLN A 843 22.90 29.81 -28.29
N VAL A 844 21.99 30.75 -28.58
CA VAL A 844 21.67 31.87 -27.67
C VAL A 844 20.85 31.39 -26.46
N SER A 845 19.96 30.42 -26.64
CA SER A 845 19.18 29.80 -25.55
C SER A 845 20.01 28.85 -24.67
N GLU A 846 20.99 28.14 -25.22
CA GLU A 846 21.94 27.34 -24.41
C GLU A 846 22.88 28.25 -23.59
N ALA A 847 23.31 29.39 -24.14
CA ALA A 847 24.14 30.36 -23.43
C ALA A 847 23.42 31.06 -22.26
N ALA A 848 22.08 31.21 -22.31
CA ALA A 848 21.30 31.78 -21.21
C ALA A 848 21.06 30.80 -20.04
N LEU A 849 21.33 29.49 -20.22
CA LEU A 849 21.02 28.43 -19.26
C LEU A 849 22.25 27.81 -18.57
N VAL A 850 23.46 28.28 -18.87
CA VAL A 850 24.69 27.88 -18.16
C VAL A 850 25.21 29.06 -17.36
N PRO A 851 25.34 28.98 -16.01
CA PRO A 851 26.09 29.99 -15.29
C PRO A 851 27.59 29.78 -15.56
N SER A 852 28.25 30.78 -16.14
CA SER A 852 29.71 30.87 -16.15
C SER A 852 30.21 30.95 -14.71
N LEU A 853 31.02 29.97 -14.30
CA LEU A 853 31.81 30.04 -13.07
C LEU A 853 32.96 31.03 -13.31
N SER A 854 32.85 32.21 -12.71
CA SER A 854 33.97 33.07 -12.31
C SER A 854 33.57 33.81 -11.05
#